data_AF-A0A3L7NH27-F1
#
_entry.id   AF-A0A3L7NH27-F1
#
_cell.length_a   1.000
_cell.length_b   1.000
_cell.length_c   1.000
_cell.angle_alpha   90.00
_cell.angle_beta   90.00
_cell.angle_gamma   90.00
#
_symmetry.space_group_name_H-M   'P 1'
#
loop_
_entity.id
_entity.type
_entity.pdbx_description
1 polymer ?
#
loop_
_entity_poly.entity_id
_entity_poly.type
_entity_poly.pdbx_seq_one_letter_code
_entity_poly.pdbx_strand_id
1 'polypeptide(L)'
;MKMVGTFLVMLVGLIGGGVMLGSMQIGTAEPVAGGVIELSLRSQTPGAEDRSYWRGVEMPAHWKASHTAVIVCDVWDYHHCRMAVERLEEFAPRIAKLCDTVRAAGGTVIHSPSDCMPQYESHAARRRVLDLVERKLPAGFDPPPAARASWCSGISPEALDEYPLDQSLGGEDDEPAQHAAWAAELERLGRNPKMPWKMQSGLVPIDAQSDFVSDNGAEVARVLAARGIRHVMLVGVHLNMCVLGRPFGLRRIGEAGRDVVLVRDLTDTMYDPAQWPWVSHFTGTDRMIDHVERHVCPTISSDQVLGDGAPFRSPRDTRPTVALVIAEEEYGSHRTLPAFAQRYLGKAFHVVQHHVAAADPNSIPGLLDLADADVLVLSARRRGLRPAEMAALKAFIAAGKPVIGIRTASHAWEPKEAVDGYQSWAEFDRDVFGIEYSGHFGNELRSSVKVAPGAAGNPLLTGIPSAGSMQQTGSLYRIASVSAQTRVLAVGEVPGEPAQPVLTEYDRPDGGKSIYTSVGHADDLDRPEVARVLVNAIHVAAGNKPPADLDDRNPLDPTLRWVSVRRGGEGFPTADSLLKRFGGNEKPLWCRAVIVPGEPASHDGFFIFLRGDDLKSGAVRGWFDGRALTIREIGGGVVVEVPPLVATPYRAGTLALEITGDAAIRAWGSAGASVAWNGALEEVLLERWQIRYGAGDTANFRDMPLPAMFGGPADAVTILE
;
A
#
# COMPACT_ATOMS: atom_id res chain seq x y z
N MET A 1 -6.95 -20.76 -67.73
CA MET A 1 -6.91 -21.04 -69.19
C MET A 1 -6.14 -19.90 -69.86
N LYS A 2 -4.89 -20.14 -70.32
CA LYS A 2 -3.91 -19.13 -70.83
C LYS A 2 -3.45 -18.13 -69.73
N MET A 3 -2.14 -17.94 -69.44
CA MET A 3 -1.07 -17.25 -70.21
C MET A 3 -1.35 -15.73 -70.35
N VAL A 4 -0.43 -14.77 -70.17
CA VAL A 4 1.07 -14.69 -70.19
C VAL A 4 1.48 -13.87 -68.90
N GLY A 5 2.70 -13.77 -68.34
CA GLY A 5 4.06 -13.56 -68.84
C GLY A 5 4.26 -12.11 -69.37
N THR A 6 5.37 -11.39 -69.17
CA THR A 6 6.66 -11.63 -68.44
C THR A 6 7.28 -10.23 -68.12
N PHE A 7 8.55 -9.91 -67.76
CA PHE A 7 9.90 -10.53 -67.76
C PHE A 7 10.77 -9.91 -66.62
N LEU A 8 12.08 -10.22 -66.57
CA LEU A 8 13.11 -9.72 -65.61
C LEU A 8 13.93 -8.53 -66.18
N VAL A 9 14.62 -7.72 -65.34
CA VAL A 9 16.04 -7.27 -65.51
C VAL A 9 16.49 -6.30 -64.38
N MET A 10 17.76 -6.41 -63.95
CA MET A 10 18.44 -5.49 -63.00
C MET A 10 19.14 -4.32 -63.70
N LEU A 11 19.38 -3.19 -63.01
CA LEU A 11 20.62 -2.42 -63.20
C LEU A 11 21.09 -1.58 -61.99
N VAL A 12 22.33 -1.86 -61.57
CA VAL A 12 23.37 -1.00 -60.94
C VAL A 12 23.01 0.43 -60.46
N GLY A 13 22.98 0.63 -59.14
CA GLY A 13 24.16 1.13 -58.37
C GLY A 13 24.45 2.64 -58.20
N LEU A 14 24.68 2.99 -56.92
CA LEU A 14 25.62 3.99 -56.35
C LEU A 14 25.27 5.50 -56.16
N ILE A 15 25.41 5.90 -54.89
CA ILE A 15 25.76 7.23 -54.33
C ILE A 15 24.68 8.34 -54.32
N GLY A 16 24.38 8.84 -53.12
CA GLY A 16 23.54 10.02 -52.88
C GLY A 16 23.10 10.12 -51.41
N GLY A 17 23.98 10.58 -50.52
CA GLY A 17 23.67 10.68 -49.09
C GLY A 17 22.77 11.87 -48.75
N GLY A 18 21.72 11.65 -47.97
CA GLY A 18 20.84 12.70 -47.45
C GLY A 18 20.23 12.30 -46.11
N VAL A 19 20.60 12.98 -45.03
CA VAL A 19 20.04 12.74 -43.69
C VAL A 19 18.68 13.42 -43.61
N MET A 20 17.61 12.64 -43.79
CA MET A 20 16.26 13.07 -43.43
C MET A 20 16.13 13.07 -41.90
N LEU A 21 16.12 14.25 -41.31
CA LEU A 21 15.68 14.46 -39.93
C LEU A 21 14.17 14.19 -39.85
N GLY A 22 13.81 12.95 -39.56
CA GLY A 22 12.41 12.56 -39.31
C GLY A 22 11.88 13.29 -38.09
N SER A 23 11.00 14.27 -38.31
CA SER A 23 10.26 14.92 -37.24
C SER A 23 9.32 13.91 -36.59
N MET A 24 9.44 13.73 -35.27
CA MET A 24 8.45 12.99 -34.49
C MET A 24 7.10 13.69 -34.60
N GLN A 25 6.19 13.13 -35.39
CA GLN A 25 4.78 13.46 -35.29
C GLN A 25 4.28 12.92 -33.96
N ILE A 26 3.80 13.80 -33.10
CA ILE A 26 3.11 13.42 -31.87
C ILE A 26 1.85 12.65 -32.29
N GLY A 27 1.83 11.34 -32.01
CA GLY A 27 0.71 10.49 -32.33
C GLY A 27 -0.54 10.93 -31.57
N THR A 28 -1.60 11.28 -32.29
CA THR A 28 -2.94 11.32 -31.71
C THR A 28 -3.32 9.91 -31.30
N ALA A 29 -3.70 9.70 -30.03
CA ALA A 29 -4.14 8.40 -29.55
C ALA A 29 -5.28 7.86 -30.43
N GLU A 30 -5.20 6.60 -30.85
CA GLU A 30 -6.29 6.00 -31.61
C GLU A 30 -7.54 5.88 -30.73
N PRO A 31 -8.74 6.21 -31.26
CA PRO A 31 -9.96 6.17 -30.47
C PRO A 31 -10.32 4.72 -30.10
N VAL A 32 -10.66 4.52 -28.81
CA VAL A 32 -11.08 3.25 -28.20
C VAL A 32 -11.98 2.43 -29.14
N ALA A 33 -11.42 1.36 -29.71
CA ALA A 33 -12.01 0.65 -30.84
C ALA A 33 -13.40 0.07 -30.49
N GLY A 34 -14.43 0.49 -31.22
CA GLY A 34 -15.81 0.03 -31.00
C GLY A 34 -16.48 0.50 -29.70
N GLY A 35 -15.85 1.38 -28.91
CA GLY A 35 -16.40 1.87 -27.64
C GLY A 35 -16.37 0.85 -26.50
N VAL A 36 -15.43 -0.11 -26.55
CA VAL A 36 -15.12 -1.05 -25.45
C VAL A 36 -13.72 -0.74 -24.94
N ILE A 37 -13.62 -0.48 -23.64
CA ILE A 37 -12.35 -0.26 -22.93
C ILE A 37 -11.85 -1.63 -22.47
N GLU A 38 -10.68 -2.03 -22.97
CA GLU A 38 -10.00 -3.26 -22.56
C GLU A 38 -9.13 -2.99 -21.33
N LEU A 39 -9.25 -3.83 -20.30
CA LEU A 39 -8.62 -3.63 -18.99
C LEU A 39 -8.05 -4.94 -18.45
N SER A 40 -6.93 -4.86 -17.71
CA SER A 40 -6.51 -5.91 -16.78
C SER A 40 -6.77 -5.44 -15.35
N LEU A 41 -7.74 -6.08 -14.70
CA LEU A 41 -8.13 -5.78 -13.32
C LEU A 41 -7.20 -6.50 -12.35
N ARG A 42 -6.39 -5.73 -11.60
CA ARG A 42 -5.48 -6.28 -10.58
C ARG A 42 -6.18 -6.36 -9.22
N SER A 43 -6.06 -7.47 -8.52
CA SER A 43 -6.50 -7.65 -7.13
C SER A 43 -5.51 -8.53 -6.36
N GLN A 44 -5.73 -8.71 -5.05
CA GLN A 44 -4.88 -9.55 -4.20
C GLN A 44 -5.70 -10.55 -3.39
N THR A 45 -5.23 -11.79 -3.35
CA THR A 45 -5.86 -12.90 -2.61
C THR A 45 -4.92 -13.49 -1.57
N PRO A 46 -5.40 -14.05 -0.44
CA PRO A 46 -4.53 -14.69 0.54
C PRO A 46 -3.74 -15.86 -0.06
N GLY A 47 -2.42 -15.88 0.15
CA GLY A 47 -1.57 -16.98 -0.29
C GLY A 47 -1.64 -18.23 0.60
N ALA A 48 -2.25 -18.11 1.78
CA ALA A 48 -2.51 -19.17 2.74
C ALA A 48 -3.76 -18.82 3.58
N GLU A 49 -4.38 -19.83 4.21
CA GLU A 49 -5.57 -19.66 5.06
C GLU A 49 -5.36 -18.68 6.22
N ASP A 50 -4.13 -18.64 6.77
CA ASP A 50 -3.71 -17.76 7.86
C ASP A 50 -3.38 -16.32 7.42
N ARG A 51 -3.57 -15.98 6.13
CA ARG A 51 -3.32 -14.66 5.54
C ARG A 51 -1.89 -14.12 5.73
N SER A 52 -0.93 -14.99 6.04
CA SER A 52 0.48 -14.63 6.30
C SER A 52 1.20 -13.95 5.12
N TYR A 53 0.64 -14.03 3.91
CA TYR A 53 1.08 -13.31 2.72
C TYR A 53 -0.06 -13.24 1.70
N TRP A 54 0.12 -12.38 0.69
CA TRP A 54 -0.85 -12.10 -0.36
C TRP A 54 -0.24 -12.40 -1.74
N ARG A 55 -1.07 -12.85 -2.68
CA ARG A 55 -0.70 -13.10 -4.08
C ARG A 55 -1.53 -12.21 -5.00
N GLY A 56 -0.88 -11.53 -5.94
CA GLY A 56 -1.54 -10.75 -6.98
C GLY A 56 -2.30 -11.66 -7.96
N VAL A 57 -3.46 -11.18 -8.42
CA VAL A 57 -4.31 -11.82 -9.42
C VAL A 57 -4.70 -10.77 -10.45
N GLU A 58 -4.61 -11.13 -11.73
CA GLU A 58 -5.11 -10.30 -12.83
C GLU A 58 -6.27 -10.98 -13.55
N MET A 59 -7.27 -10.18 -13.94
CA MET A 59 -8.46 -10.64 -14.66
C MET A 59 -8.81 -9.68 -15.80
N PRO A 60 -8.88 -10.15 -17.06
CA PRO A 60 -9.24 -9.29 -18.19
C PRO A 60 -10.72 -8.88 -18.12
N ALA A 61 -11.00 -7.61 -18.39
CA ALA A 61 -12.35 -7.05 -18.40
C ALA A 61 -12.57 -6.14 -19.61
N HIS A 62 -13.74 -6.28 -20.23
CA HIS A 62 -14.12 -5.60 -21.47
C HIS A 62 -15.30 -4.66 -21.16
N TRP A 63 -15.03 -3.39 -20.89
CA TRP A 63 -16.01 -2.43 -20.36
C TRP A 63 -16.58 -1.52 -21.45
N LYS A 64 -17.87 -1.66 -21.77
CA LYS A 64 -18.53 -0.75 -22.75
C LYS A 64 -18.55 0.67 -22.21
N ALA A 65 -17.82 1.58 -22.85
CA ALA A 65 -17.59 2.95 -22.38
C ALA A 65 -18.88 3.72 -22.06
N SER A 66 -19.95 3.53 -22.85
CA SER A 66 -21.26 4.16 -22.60
C SER A 66 -21.99 3.70 -21.33
N HIS A 67 -21.44 2.71 -20.60
CA HIS A 67 -21.91 2.24 -19.29
C HIS A 67 -20.82 2.43 -18.22
N THR A 68 -19.77 3.20 -18.52
CA THR A 68 -18.64 3.51 -17.65
C THR A 68 -18.68 4.98 -17.26
N ALA A 69 -18.40 5.28 -15.98
CA ALA A 69 -18.15 6.64 -15.51
C ALA A 69 -16.76 6.79 -14.90
N VAL A 70 -16.14 7.95 -15.10
CA VAL A 70 -15.06 8.44 -14.23
C VAL A 70 -15.68 9.33 -13.16
N ILE A 71 -15.35 9.08 -11.90
CA ILE A 71 -15.63 10.00 -10.79
C ILE A 71 -14.30 10.64 -10.37
N VAL A 72 -14.26 11.97 -10.39
CA VAL A 72 -13.12 12.79 -9.96
C VAL A 72 -13.37 13.22 -8.51
N CYS A 73 -12.73 12.55 -7.56
CA CYS A 73 -12.90 12.74 -6.12
C CYS A 73 -11.95 13.82 -5.59
N ASP A 74 -12.48 14.91 -5.02
CA ASP A 74 -11.75 15.86 -4.18
C ASP A 74 -10.41 16.38 -4.77
N VAL A 75 -10.32 16.51 -6.11
CA VAL A 75 -9.19 17.14 -6.84
C VAL A 75 -9.28 18.66 -6.69
N TRP A 76 -9.08 19.14 -5.47
CA TRP A 76 -9.28 20.55 -5.11
C TRP A 76 -8.27 21.52 -5.74
N ASP A 77 -8.62 22.81 -5.73
CA ASP A 77 -7.74 23.88 -6.18
C ASP A 77 -6.58 24.18 -5.22
N TYR A 78 -6.73 23.92 -3.92
CA TYR A 78 -5.70 24.08 -2.88
C TYR A 78 -5.91 23.07 -1.74
N HIS A 79 -4.84 22.69 -1.03
CA HIS A 79 -4.87 21.82 0.15
C HIS A 79 -4.03 22.41 1.31
N HIS A 80 -4.30 21.98 2.55
CA HIS A 80 -3.64 22.52 3.75
C HIS A 80 -2.17 22.08 3.86
N CYS A 81 -1.86 20.87 3.39
CA CYS A 81 -0.52 20.37 3.15
C CYS A 81 -0.06 20.81 1.75
N ARG A 82 1.13 21.43 1.67
CA ARG A 82 1.71 21.89 0.40
C ARG A 82 2.17 20.72 -0.46
N MET A 83 2.80 19.70 0.13
CA MET A 83 3.32 18.54 -0.57
C MET A 83 2.20 17.76 -1.28
N ALA A 84 1.00 17.70 -0.68
CA ALA A 84 -0.21 17.15 -1.30
C ALA A 84 -0.69 17.97 -2.52
N VAL A 85 -0.62 19.31 -2.48
CA VAL A 85 -0.91 20.14 -3.67
C VAL A 85 0.08 19.85 -4.77
N GLU A 86 1.39 19.87 -4.45
CA GLU A 86 2.42 19.66 -5.46
C GLU A 86 2.37 18.25 -6.08
N ARG A 87 2.02 17.20 -5.33
CA ARG A 87 1.76 15.86 -5.89
C ARG A 87 0.53 15.85 -6.79
N LEU A 88 -0.57 16.46 -6.36
CA LEU A 88 -1.81 16.53 -7.14
C LEU A 88 -1.60 17.23 -8.50
N GLU A 89 -0.81 18.30 -8.53
CA GLU A 89 -0.46 19.03 -9.77
C GLU A 89 0.33 18.18 -10.78
N GLU A 90 1.11 17.18 -10.33
CA GLU A 90 1.89 16.30 -11.21
C GLU A 90 1.00 15.35 -12.04
N PHE A 91 -0.09 14.81 -11.47
CA PHE A 91 -0.97 13.86 -12.18
C PHE A 91 -2.35 14.42 -12.60
N ALA A 92 -2.76 15.59 -12.10
CA ALA A 92 -4.01 16.25 -12.54
C ALA A 92 -4.14 16.42 -14.07
N PRO A 93 -3.10 16.80 -14.84
CA PRO A 93 -3.18 16.84 -16.31
C PRO A 93 -3.48 15.48 -16.96
N ARG A 94 -3.09 14.37 -16.32
CA ARG A 94 -3.38 13.01 -16.79
C ARG A 94 -4.78 12.54 -16.38
N ILE A 95 -5.31 13.01 -15.24
CA ILE A 95 -6.75 12.91 -14.92
C ILE A 95 -7.58 13.62 -15.98
N ALA A 96 -7.18 14.82 -16.44
CA ALA A 96 -7.87 15.52 -17.53
C ALA A 96 -7.86 14.69 -18.83
N LYS A 97 -6.69 14.17 -19.25
CA LYS A 97 -6.56 13.27 -20.41
C LYS A 97 -7.46 12.02 -20.29
N LEU A 98 -7.58 11.44 -19.09
CA LEU A 98 -8.46 10.30 -18.84
C LEU A 98 -9.94 10.68 -19.03
N CYS A 99 -10.35 11.81 -18.45
CA CYS A 99 -11.70 12.35 -18.59
C CYS A 99 -12.05 12.64 -20.06
N ASP A 100 -11.13 13.26 -20.81
CA ASP A 100 -11.28 13.50 -22.25
C ASP A 100 -11.45 12.20 -23.04
N THR A 101 -10.63 11.18 -22.74
CA THR A 101 -10.64 9.89 -23.42
C THR A 101 -11.94 9.12 -23.15
N VAL A 102 -12.41 9.10 -21.89
CA VAL A 102 -13.69 8.45 -21.53
C VAL A 102 -14.88 9.23 -22.09
N ARG A 103 -14.86 10.57 -22.11
CA ARG A 103 -15.88 11.38 -22.81
C ARG A 103 -15.93 11.07 -24.29
N ALA A 104 -14.79 11.01 -24.97
CA ALA A 104 -14.69 10.71 -26.41
C ALA A 104 -15.21 9.31 -26.75
N ALA A 105 -15.01 8.33 -25.87
CA ALA A 105 -15.57 6.98 -25.98
C ALA A 105 -17.08 6.90 -25.63
N GLY A 106 -17.72 8.01 -25.22
CA GLY A 106 -19.14 8.10 -24.89
C GLY A 106 -19.50 7.75 -23.44
N GLY A 107 -18.52 7.67 -22.54
CA GLY A 107 -18.72 7.51 -21.10
C GLY A 107 -19.13 8.81 -20.39
N THR A 108 -19.36 8.71 -19.09
CA THR A 108 -19.75 9.85 -18.24
C THR A 108 -18.59 10.33 -17.36
N VAL A 109 -18.44 11.63 -17.15
CA VAL A 109 -17.55 12.18 -16.11
C VAL A 109 -18.39 12.90 -15.06
N ILE A 110 -18.13 12.58 -13.80
CA ILE A 110 -18.74 13.17 -12.62
C ILE A 110 -17.63 13.79 -11.79
N HIS A 111 -17.73 15.08 -11.51
CA HIS A 111 -16.79 15.79 -10.67
C HIS A 111 -17.40 15.96 -9.28
N SER A 112 -16.67 15.50 -8.27
CA SER A 112 -17.09 15.52 -6.87
C SER A 112 -16.06 16.27 -6.01
N PRO A 113 -15.91 17.60 -6.20
CA PRO A 113 -15.10 18.45 -5.34
C PRO A 113 -15.89 18.79 -4.07
N SER A 114 -15.72 17.97 -3.03
CA SER A 114 -16.49 18.12 -1.80
C SER A 114 -16.23 19.44 -1.10
N ASP A 115 -17.23 19.88 -0.34
CA ASP A 115 -17.17 21.09 0.48
C ASP A 115 -17.02 22.40 -0.36
N CYS A 116 -17.05 22.29 -1.70
CA CYS A 116 -16.86 23.39 -2.67
C CYS A 116 -18.15 23.78 -3.43
N MET A 117 -19.28 23.10 -3.16
CA MET A 117 -20.50 23.20 -3.97
C MET A 117 -21.07 24.61 -4.23
N PRO A 118 -20.94 25.61 -3.34
CA PRO A 118 -21.39 26.99 -3.61
C PRO A 118 -20.77 27.64 -4.86
N GLN A 119 -19.56 27.24 -5.29
CA GLN A 119 -18.98 27.76 -6.54
C GLN A 119 -19.70 27.26 -7.80
N TYR A 120 -20.51 26.20 -7.68
CA TYR A 120 -21.11 25.50 -8.82
C TYR A 120 -22.61 25.73 -8.98
N GLU A 121 -23.29 26.47 -8.11
CA GLU A 121 -24.75 26.72 -8.17
C GLU A 121 -25.22 27.17 -9.56
N SER A 122 -24.44 28.06 -10.20
CA SER A 122 -24.71 28.58 -11.55
C SER A 122 -24.02 27.80 -12.68
N HIS A 123 -23.32 26.71 -12.39
CA HIS A 123 -22.59 25.92 -13.39
C HIS A 123 -23.52 24.95 -14.15
N ALA A 124 -23.28 24.78 -15.45
CA ALA A 124 -24.14 23.94 -16.29
C ALA A 124 -24.12 22.45 -15.89
N ALA A 125 -22.95 21.93 -15.48
CA ALA A 125 -22.81 20.58 -14.98
C ALA A 125 -23.52 20.34 -13.63
N ARG A 126 -23.69 21.40 -12.80
CA ARG A 126 -24.51 21.32 -11.58
C ARG A 126 -25.99 21.31 -11.90
N ARG A 127 -26.44 22.21 -12.79
CA ARG A 127 -27.84 22.23 -13.26
C ARG A 127 -28.28 20.90 -13.87
N ARG A 128 -27.40 20.17 -14.56
CA ARG A 128 -27.69 18.80 -15.05
C ARG A 128 -27.97 17.79 -13.93
N VAL A 129 -27.35 17.94 -12.75
CA VAL A 129 -27.69 17.11 -11.58
C VAL A 129 -29.03 17.52 -11.01
N LEU A 130 -29.26 18.83 -10.82
CA LEU A 130 -30.51 19.36 -10.27
C LEU A 130 -31.74 19.01 -11.13
N ASP A 131 -31.61 19.06 -12.47
CA ASP A 131 -32.67 18.63 -13.41
C ASP A 131 -33.10 17.17 -13.17
N LEU A 132 -32.15 16.25 -12.92
CA LEU A 132 -32.44 14.86 -12.56
C LEU A 132 -33.08 14.73 -11.17
N VAL A 133 -32.69 15.59 -10.22
CA VAL A 133 -33.27 15.64 -8.87
C VAL A 133 -34.73 16.08 -8.94
N GLU A 134 -34.99 17.25 -9.53
CA GLU A 134 -36.30 17.89 -9.65
C GLU A 134 -37.29 17.06 -10.48
N ARG A 135 -36.87 16.59 -11.66
CA ARG A 135 -37.73 15.80 -12.56
C ARG A 135 -37.86 14.34 -12.17
N LYS A 136 -37.23 13.91 -11.06
CA LYS A 136 -37.26 12.55 -10.52
C LYS A 136 -36.82 11.49 -11.55
N LEU A 137 -35.68 11.75 -12.20
CA LEU A 137 -35.11 10.89 -13.24
C LEU A 137 -33.90 10.09 -12.72
N PRO A 138 -33.77 8.79 -13.06
CA PRO A 138 -34.74 7.99 -13.80
C PRO A 138 -35.99 7.70 -12.94
N ALA A 139 -37.14 7.52 -13.58
CA ALA A 139 -38.38 7.22 -12.87
C ALA A 139 -38.24 5.88 -12.12
N GLY A 140 -38.60 5.85 -10.83
CA GLY A 140 -38.37 4.70 -9.96
C GLY A 140 -36.97 4.60 -9.36
N PHE A 141 -36.12 5.63 -9.48
CA PHE A 141 -34.87 5.70 -8.72
C PHE A 141 -35.12 5.77 -7.21
N ASP A 142 -34.61 4.75 -6.51
CA ASP A 142 -34.53 4.72 -5.05
C ASP A 142 -33.15 5.25 -4.61
N PRO A 143 -33.06 6.32 -3.78
CA PRO A 143 -31.79 6.82 -3.30
C PRO A 143 -31.13 5.86 -2.30
N PRO A 144 -29.79 5.90 -2.12
CA PRO A 144 -29.13 5.23 -1.00
C PRO A 144 -29.78 5.62 0.34
N PRO A 145 -29.98 4.67 1.29
CA PRO A 145 -30.51 4.96 2.62
C PRO A 145 -29.72 6.06 3.35
N ALA A 146 -30.34 6.77 4.29
CA ALA A 146 -29.70 7.88 5.01
C ALA A 146 -28.37 7.49 5.68
N ALA A 147 -28.27 6.29 6.27
CA ALA A 147 -27.03 5.73 6.83
C ALA A 147 -25.90 5.46 5.80
N ARG A 148 -26.18 5.63 4.50
CA ARG A 148 -25.22 5.62 3.40
C ARG A 148 -24.90 7.00 2.81
N ALA A 149 -25.64 8.05 3.22
CA ALA A 149 -25.37 9.44 2.83
C ALA A 149 -24.21 10.08 3.61
N SER A 150 -23.75 9.43 4.69
CA SER A 150 -22.60 9.81 5.51
C SER A 150 -21.32 9.02 5.16
N TRP A 151 -20.19 9.52 5.68
CA TRP A 151 -18.86 8.93 5.52
C TRP A 151 -18.81 7.43 5.82
N CYS A 152 -18.11 6.68 4.98
CA CYS A 152 -17.91 5.24 5.10
C CYS A 152 -16.51 4.96 5.65
N SER A 153 -16.37 4.84 6.96
CA SER A 153 -15.07 4.55 7.57
C SER A 153 -14.52 3.17 7.22
N GLY A 154 -15.36 2.15 6.99
CA GLY A 154 -14.90 0.84 6.55
C GLY A 154 -16.02 -0.16 6.26
N ILE A 155 -15.74 -1.13 5.39
CA ILE A 155 -16.62 -2.25 5.04
C ILE A 155 -16.14 -3.58 5.67
N SER A 156 -17.02 -4.57 5.80
CA SER A 156 -16.72 -5.83 6.49
C SER A 156 -15.47 -6.59 6.00
N PRO A 157 -15.12 -6.63 4.70
CA PRO A 157 -13.89 -7.29 4.25
C PRO A 157 -12.59 -6.60 4.72
N GLU A 158 -12.61 -5.29 5.00
CA GLU A 158 -11.47 -4.55 5.58
C GLU A 158 -11.25 -4.89 7.07
N ALA A 159 -12.23 -5.49 7.73
CA ALA A 159 -12.13 -5.95 9.12
C ALA A 159 -11.42 -7.32 9.27
N LEU A 160 -10.58 -7.68 8.30
CA LEU A 160 -9.92 -9.00 8.18
C LEU A 160 -8.39 -8.90 8.01
N ASP A 161 -7.82 -7.70 8.10
CA ASP A 161 -6.37 -7.42 8.11
C ASP A 161 -6.11 -6.10 8.88
N GLU A 162 -4.85 -5.78 9.16
CA GLU A 162 -4.46 -4.52 9.78
C GLU A 162 -4.44 -3.38 8.75
N TYR A 163 -5.07 -2.23 9.07
CA TYR A 163 -5.04 -1.06 8.19
C TYR A 163 -3.59 -0.59 7.97
N PRO A 164 -3.18 -0.29 6.72
CA PRO A 164 -1.77 -0.38 6.35
C PRO A 164 -0.90 0.78 6.81
N LEU A 165 -1.47 1.87 7.32
CA LEU A 165 -0.78 3.11 7.72
C LEU A 165 -1.32 3.67 9.04
N ASP A 166 -0.45 4.36 9.78
CA ASP A 166 -0.85 5.24 10.88
C ASP A 166 -1.10 6.64 10.30
N GLN A 167 -2.37 7.04 10.27
CA GLN A 167 -2.84 8.34 9.82
C GLN A 167 -3.25 9.22 11.02
N SER A 168 -2.79 8.90 12.23
CA SER A 168 -3.30 9.48 13.48
C SER A 168 -3.16 11.00 13.56
N LEU A 169 -2.13 11.60 12.96
CA LEU A 169 -1.93 13.05 12.91
C LEU A 169 -2.41 13.69 11.59
N GLY A 170 -3.29 13.03 10.84
CA GLY A 170 -3.82 13.53 9.57
C GLY A 170 -2.95 13.24 8.35
N GLY A 171 -1.73 12.72 8.53
CA GLY A 171 -0.86 12.25 7.45
C GLY A 171 -0.20 13.36 6.61
N GLU A 172 -0.02 14.55 7.18
CA GLU A 172 0.66 15.68 6.53
C GLU A 172 2.18 15.49 6.51
N ASP A 173 2.80 15.59 5.32
CA ASP A 173 4.25 15.39 5.10
C ASP A 173 5.02 16.68 4.76
N ASP A 174 4.45 17.84 5.06
CA ASP A 174 5.15 19.12 5.07
C ASP A 174 6.11 19.20 6.27
N GLU A 175 7.35 19.66 6.05
CA GLU A 175 8.24 20.04 7.16
C GLU A 175 7.61 21.18 8.00
N PRO A 176 7.72 21.22 9.34
CA PRO A 176 6.98 22.19 10.16
C PRO A 176 7.18 23.66 9.78
N ALA A 177 8.37 24.03 9.27
CA ALA A 177 8.66 25.36 8.76
C ALA A 177 8.05 25.62 7.35
N GLN A 178 7.91 24.58 6.53
CA GLN A 178 7.24 24.62 5.23
C GLN A 178 5.72 24.78 5.42
N HIS A 179 5.11 23.98 6.31
CA HIS A 179 3.70 24.10 6.68
C HIS A 179 3.38 25.51 7.21
N ALA A 180 4.17 26.03 8.16
CA ALA A 180 3.95 27.37 8.71
C ALA A 180 4.05 28.48 7.66
N ALA A 181 4.97 28.37 6.70
CA ALA A 181 5.09 29.31 5.58
C ALA A 181 3.93 29.17 4.58
N TRP A 182 3.46 27.96 4.32
CA TRP A 182 2.32 27.68 3.44
C TRP A 182 1.00 28.17 4.05
N ALA A 183 0.77 27.95 5.35
CA ALA A 183 -0.37 28.50 6.06
C ALA A 183 -0.45 30.03 5.94
N ALA A 184 0.66 30.74 6.11
CA ALA A 184 0.72 32.20 5.93
C ALA A 184 0.46 32.64 4.47
N GLU A 185 0.88 31.84 3.48
CA GLU A 185 0.53 32.08 2.07
C GLU A 185 -0.96 31.87 1.81
N LEU A 186 -1.58 30.84 2.40
CA LEU A 186 -3.03 30.60 2.31
C LEU A 186 -3.84 31.75 2.91
N GLU A 187 -3.41 32.32 4.06
CA GLU A 187 -4.01 33.54 4.62
C GLU A 187 -3.85 34.74 3.67
N ARG A 188 -2.67 34.93 3.07
CA ARG A 188 -2.41 35.99 2.07
C ARG A 188 -3.28 35.86 0.82
N LEU A 189 -3.63 34.63 0.43
CA LEU A 189 -4.57 34.31 -0.66
C LEU A 189 -6.05 34.40 -0.24
N GLY A 190 -6.36 34.82 0.99
CA GLY A 190 -7.73 34.91 1.50
C GLY A 190 -8.41 33.55 1.62
N ARG A 191 -7.66 32.50 1.95
CA ARG A 191 -8.13 31.13 2.21
C ARG A 191 -8.02 30.82 3.71
N ASN A 192 -8.81 29.86 4.19
CA ASN A 192 -8.66 29.31 5.53
C ASN A 192 -7.52 28.28 5.50
N PRO A 193 -6.40 28.44 6.24
CA PRO A 193 -5.28 27.50 6.17
C PRO A 193 -5.64 26.04 6.45
N LYS A 194 -6.69 25.79 7.27
CA LYS A 194 -7.13 24.44 7.64
C LYS A 194 -8.03 23.77 6.62
N MET A 195 -8.72 24.57 5.78
CA MET A 195 -9.60 24.11 4.70
C MET A 195 -9.52 25.13 3.55
N PRO A 196 -8.41 25.15 2.79
CA PRO A 196 -8.16 26.22 1.83
C PRO A 196 -8.85 26.04 0.48
N TRP A 197 -9.34 24.83 0.18
CA TRP A 197 -10.09 24.53 -1.03
C TRP A 197 -11.34 25.39 -1.16
N LYS A 198 -11.66 25.74 -2.39
CA LYS A 198 -12.87 26.49 -2.77
C LYS A 198 -13.53 25.90 -4.01
N MET A 199 -12.78 25.21 -4.87
CA MET A 199 -13.27 24.58 -6.09
C MET A 199 -12.36 23.41 -6.52
N GLN A 200 -12.60 22.84 -7.70
CA GLN A 200 -11.74 21.85 -8.33
C GLN A 200 -10.53 22.54 -8.96
N SER A 201 -9.38 21.86 -9.02
CA SER A 201 -8.20 22.35 -9.73
C SER A 201 -8.52 22.64 -11.20
N GLY A 202 -8.09 23.81 -11.67
CA GLY A 202 -8.20 24.19 -13.09
C GLY A 202 -7.41 23.28 -14.04
N LEU A 203 -6.52 22.44 -13.50
CA LEU A 203 -5.81 21.39 -14.25
C LEU A 203 -6.73 20.23 -14.67
N VAL A 204 -7.89 20.06 -14.01
CA VAL A 204 -8.95 19.13 -14.42
C VAL A 204 -10.21 19.94 -14.79
N PRO A 205 -10.34 20.42 -16.04
CA PRO A 205 -11.48 21.21 -16.46
C PRO A 205 -12.78 20.39 -16.47
N ILE A 206 -13.89 21.04 -16.08
CA ILE A 206 -15.24 20.47 -16.08
C ILE A 206 -15.94 20.83 -17.39
N ASP A 207 -16.37 19.84 -18.19
CA ASP A 207 -17.07 20.12 -19.44
C ASP A 207 -18.50 20.65 -19.16
N ALA A 208 -18.70 21.94 -19.44
CA ALA A 208 -19.98 22.62 -19.29
C ALA A 208 -21.10 22.05 -20.19
N GLN A 209 -20.80 21.23 -21.20
CA GLN A 209 -21.77 20.58 -22.09
C GLN A 209 -22.15 19.17 -21.64
N SER A 210 -21.21 18.34 -21.18
CA SER A 210 -21.43 16.91 -20.90
C SER A 210 -21.46 16.49 -19.43
N ASP A 211 -20.62 17.08 -18.59
CA ASP A 211 -20.24 16.53 -17.27
C ASP A 211 -21.28 16.81 -16.17
N PHE A 212 -21.09 16.21 -15.00
CA PHE A 212 -21.93 16.41 -13.81
C PHE A 212 -21.09 16.92 -12.63
N VAL A 213 -21.68 17.72 -11.72
CA VAL A 213 -21.01 18.19 -10.49
C VAL A 213 -21.87 17.94 -9.25
N SER A 214 -21.39 17.10 -8.34
CA SER A 214 -21.98 16.84 -7.02
C SER A 214 -21.01 16.10 -6.10
N ASP A 215 -20.96 16.50 -4.83
CA ASP A 215 -20.36 15.75 -3.72
C ASP A 215 -21.40 14.95 -2.90
N ASN A 216 -22.68 15.04 -3.25
CA ASN A 216 -23.75 14.32 -2.56
C ASN A 216 -23.90 12.90 -3.13
N GLY A 217 -23.65 11.88 -2.31
CA GLY A 217 -23.70 10.48 -2.74
C GLY A 217 -25.03 10.02 -3.34
N ALA A 218 -26.17 10.55 -2.89
CA ALA A 218 -27.48 10.19 -3.43
C ALA A 218 -27.74 10.85 -4.80
N GLU A 219 -27.21 12.05 -5.03
CA GLU A 219 -27.22 12.70 -6.34
C GLU A 219 -26.26 12.03 -7.33
N VAL A 220 -25.04 11.67 -6.90
CA VAL A 220 -24.09 10.90 -7.72
C VAL A 220 -24.68 9.54 -8.09
N ALA A 221 -25.27 8.82 -7.14
CA ALA A 221 -25.99 7.57 -7.40
C ALA A 221 -27.14 7.76 -8.42
N ARG A 222 -27.84 8.91 -8.39
CA ARG A 222 -28.87 9.26 -9.37
C ARG A 222 -28.30 9.53 -10.75
N VAL A 223 -27.17 10.24 -10.87
CA VAL A 223 -26.48 10.44 -12.17
C VAL A 223 -26.07 9.09 -12.76
N LEU A 224 -25.46 8.22 -11.95
CA LEU A 224 -25.06 6.87 -12.37
C LEU A 224 -26.26 6.03 -12.84
N ALA A 225 -27.42 6.13 -12.16
CA ALA A 225 -28.65 5.48 -12.59
C ALA A 225 -29.25 6.09 -13.87
N ALA A 226 -29.34 7.42 -13.96
CA ALA A 226 -29.90 8.14 -15.10
C ALA A 226 -29.11 7.93 -16.39
N ARG A 227 -27.80 7.70 -16.29
CA ARG A 227 -26.89 7.40 -17.40
C ARG A 227 -26.78 5.91 -17.71
N GLY A 228 -27.43 5.02 -16.96
CA GLY A 228 -27.33 3.56 -17.15
C GLY A 228 -25.94 3.01 -16.84
N ILE A 229 -25.16 3.70 -16.01
CA ILE A 229 -23.79 3.31 -15.66
C ILE A 229 -23.82 2.00 -14.87
N ARG A 230 -22.90 1.11 -15.22
CA ARG A 230 -22.59 -0.13 -14.51
C ARG A 230 -21.19 -0.07 -13.89
N HIS A 231 -20.23 0.48 -14.64
CA HIS A 231 -18.81 0.47 -14.30
C HIS A 231 -18.34 1.85 -13.82
N VAL A 232 -17.48 1.91 -12.80
CA VAL A 232 -16.97 3.16 -12.21
C VAL A 232 -15.46 3.10 -12.07
N MET A 233 -14.77 4.06 -12.68
CA MET A 233 -13.36 4.37 -12.42
C MET A 233 -13.31 5.55 -11.44
N LEU A 234 -12.63 5.39 -10.31
CA LEU A 234 -12.43 6.48 -9.35
C LEU A 234 -10.98 7.00 -9.42
N VAL A 235 -10.83 8.32 -9.44
CA VAL A 235 -9.55 9.04 -9.46
C VAL A 235 -9.58 10.21 -8.47
N GLY A 236 -8.41 10.77 -8.14
CA GLY A 236 -8.30 11.92 -7.25
C GLY A 236 -7.80 11.54 -5.86
N VAL A 237 -8.10 12.36 -4.85
CA VAL A 237 -7.37 12.35 -3.57
C VAL A 237 -8.30 12.44 -2.35
N HIS A 238 -7.91 12.06 -1.14
CA HIS A 238 -6.74 11.21 -0.81
C HIS A 238 -7.21 9.77 -0.57
N LEU A 239 -6.37 8.79 -0.90
CA LEU A 239 -6.75 7.38 -1.04
C LEU A 239 -7.29 6.80 0.27
N ASN A 240 -6.54 6.98 1.36
CA ASN A 240 -6.88 6.60 2.72
C ASN A 240 -8.06 7.36 3.33
N MET A 241 -8.49 8.45 2.69
CA MET A 241 -9.58 9.33 3.12
C MET A 241 -10.70 9.33 2.07
N CYS A 242 -10.84 10.40 1.28
CA CYS A 242 -12.04 10.70 0.53
C CYS A 242 -12.38 9.68 -0.56
N VAL A 243 -11.36 9.18 -1.26
CA VAL A 243 -11.49 8.19 -2.34
C VAL A 243 -12.14 6.90 -1.82
N LEU A 244 -11.76 6.45 -0.62
CA LEU A 244 -12.39 5.32 0.05
C LEU A 244 -13.71 5.68 0.75
N GLY A 245 -13.75 6.82 1.44
CA GLY A 245 -14.72 7.10 2.50
C GLY A 245 -15.85 8.08 2.19
N ARG A 246 -15.79 8.90 1.13
CA ARG A 246 -16.92 9.79 0.78
C ARG A 246 -18.19 8.97 0.45
N PRO A 247 -19.40 9.55 0.54
CA PRO A 247 -20.66 8.89 0.16
C PRO A 247 -20.72 8.36 -1.29
N PHE A 248 -19.80 8.82 -2.15
CA PHE A 248 -19.61 8.40 -3.54
C PHE A 248 -18.27 7.66 -3.80
N GLY A 249 -17.49 7.37 -2.75
CA GLY A 249 -16.19 6.69 -2.83
C GLY A 249 -16.28 5.16 -2.99
N LEU A 250 -15.13 4.50 -3.17
CA LEU A 250 -15.01 3.08 -3.53
C LEU A 250 -15.93 2.17 -2.69
N ARG A 251 -15.90 2.34 -1.35
CA ARG A 251 -16.68 1.54 -0.41
C ARG A 251 -18.18 1.59 -0.71
N ARG A 252 -18.74 2.80 -0.88
CA ARG A 252 -20.18 3.01 -1.11
C ARG A 252 -20.62 2.58 -2.51
N ILE A 253 -19.77 2.75 -3.52
CA ILE A 253 -20.04 2.29 -4.89
C ILE A 253 -20.03 0.75 -4.96
N GLY A 254 -19.09 0.09 -4.28
CA GLY A 254 -19.07 -1.37 -4.14
C GLY A 254 -20.25 -1.91 -3.33
N GLU A 255 -20.59 -1.28 -2.20
CA GLU A 255 -21.80 -1.56 -1.39
C GLU A 255 -23.13 -1.41 -2.17
N ALA A 256 -23.10 -0.71 -3.32
CA ALA A 256 -24.24 -0.54 -4.23
C ALA A 256 -24.27 -1.56 -5.39
N GLY A 257 -23.38 -2.57 -5.38
CA GLY A 257 -23.35 -3.63 -6.39
C GLY A 257 -22.87 -3.19 -7.76
N ARG A 258 -22.02 -2.15 -7.82
CA ARG A 258 -21.44 -1.62 -9.07
C ARG A 258 -20.04 -2.16 -9.29
N ASP A 259 -19.67 -2.39 -10.54
CA ASP A 259 -18.30 -2.79 -10.89
C ASP A 259 -17.39 -1.55 -10.75
N VAL A 260 -16.60 -1.48 -9.69
CA VAL A 260 -15.76 -0.31 -9.37
C VAL A 260 -14.28 -0.66 -9.37
N VAL A 261 -13.45 0.29 -9.84
CA VAL A 261 -11.99 0.24 -9.78
C VAL A 261 -11.41 1.58 -9.36
N LEU A 262 -10.28 1.50 -8.64
CA LEU A 262 -9.36 2.62 -8.49
C LEU A 262 -8.42 2.68 -9.71
N VAL A 263 -8.16 3.87 -10.24
CA VAL A 263 -7.04 4.07 -11.18
C VAL A 263 -5.78 4.38 -10.35
N ARG A 264 -4.97 3.35 -10.09
CA ARG A 264 -3.97 3.32 -9.00
C ARG A 264 -2.83 4.34 -9.14
N ASP A 265 -2.58 4.82 -10.36
CA ASP A 265 -1.56 5.81 -10.69
C ASP A 265 -2.11 7.25 -10.79
N LEU A 266 -3.41 7.45 -10.53
CA LEU A 266 -4.08 8.77 -10.53
C LEU A 266 -4.73 9.09 -9.17
N THR A 267 -4.01 8.76 -8.09
CA THR A 267 -4.40 8.98 -6.69
C THR A 267 -3.17 9.27 -5.84
N ASP A 268 -3.39 9.92 -4.70
CA ASP A 268 -2.37 10.20 -3.67
C ASP A 268 -2.91 9.87 -2.27
N THR A 269 -2.05 9.77 -1.25
CA THR A 269 -2.43 9.38 0.13
C THR A 269 -1.98 10.45 1.13
N MET A 270 -2.79 10.79 2.13
CA MET A 270 -2.27 11.56 3.27
C MET A 270 -1.47 10.60 4.17
N TYR A 271 -0.14 10.61 4.03
CA TYR A 271 0.78 9.81 4.85
C TYR A 271 2.08 10.55 5.16
N ASP A 272 2.38 10.65 6.46
CA ASP A 272 3.61 11.19 7.03
C ASP A 272 4.68 10.07 7.20
N PRO A 273 5.84 10.16 6.53
CA PRO A 273 6.95 9.21 6.70
C PRO A 273 7.51 9.06 8.14
N ALA A 274 7.23 9.99 9.06
CA ALA A 274 7.59 9.88 10.47
C ALA A 274 6.60 9.03 11.30
N GLN A 275 5.38 8.78 10.79
CA GLN A 275 4.40 7.86 11.36
C GLN A 275 4.59 6.42 10.86
N TRP A 276 4.07 5.44 11.60
CA TRP A 276 4.16 4.02 11.21
C TRP A 276 3.50 3.80 9.84
N PRO A 277 4.12 3.04 8.92
CA PRO A 277 5.21 2.08 9.09
C PRO A 277 6.63 2.61 8.87
N TRP A 278 6.85 3.93 8.88
CA TRP A 278 8.15 4.60 8.67
C TRP A 278 8.78 4.30 7.31
N VAL A 279 7.96 4.36 6.27
CA VAL A 279 8.36 4.13 4.88
C VAL A 279 8.39 5.45 4.10
N SER A 280 8.85 5.43 2.84
CA SER A 280 8.72 6.60 1.98
C SER A 280 7.24 6.93 1.75
N HIS A 281 6.91 8.19 1.46
CA HIS A 281 5.54 8.60 1.17
C HIS A 281 4.88 7.72 0.08
N PHE A 282 5.61 7.47 -1.02
CA PHE A 282 5.14 6.62 -2.12
C PHE A 282 4.88 5.18 -1.69
N THR A 283 5.73 4.60 -0.84
CA THR A 283 5.47 3.27 -0.24
C THR A 283 4.24 3.27 0.67
N GLY A 284 3.87 4.43 1.23
CA GLY A 284 2.59 4.61 1.92
C GLY A 284 1.41 4.45 0.97
N THR A 285 1.44 5.15 -0.16
CA THR A 285 0.45 5.02 -1.24
C THR A 285 0.40 3.59 -1.83
N ASP A 286 1.55 2.97 -2.09
CA ASP A 286 1.64 1.57 -2.56
C ASP A 286 0.90 0.62 -1.59
N ARG A 287 1.11 0.80 -0.27
CA ARG A 287 0.45 -0.01 0.77
C ARG A 287 -1.05 0.27 0.91
N MET A 288 -1.53 1.45 0.52
CA MET A 288 -2.97 1.74 0.43
C MET A 288 -3.62 1.15 -0.82
N ILE A 289 -2.89 1.11 -1.95
CA ILE A 289 -3.31 0.42 -3.18
C ILE A 289 -3.42 -1.09 -2.92
N ASP A 290 -2.43 -1.68 -2.24
CA ASP A 290 -2.47 -3.05 -1.72
C ASP A 290 -3.74 -3.33 -0.90
N HIS A 291 -4.09 -2.46 0.06
CA HIS A 291 -5.28 -2.61 0.89
C HIS A 291 -6.58 -2.56 0.08
N VAL A 292 -6.66 -1.67 -0.92
CA VAL A 292 -7.78 -1.62 -1.86
C VAL A 292 -7.93 -2.94 -2.60
N GLU A 293 -6.84 -3.47 -3.15
CA GLU A 293 -6.81 -4.71 -3.94
C GLU A 293 -7.18 -5.97 -3.17
N ARG A 294 -6.96 -5.97 -1.85
CA ARG A 294 -7.28 -7.08 -0.93
C ARG A 294 -8.71 -7.05 -0.39
N HIS A 295 -9.25 -5.85 -0.16
CA HIS A 295 -10.44 -5.68 0.70
C HIS A 295 -11.58 -4.85 0.09
N VAL A 296 -11.33 -4.03 -0.94
CA VAL A 296 -12.30 -3.02 -1.40
C VAL A 296 -12.72 -3.24 -2.84
N CYS A 297 -11.78 -3.21 -3.79
CA CYS A 297 -12.05 -3.43 -5.21
C CYS A 297 -10.77 -3.71 -6.00
N PRO A 298 -10.87 -4.25 -7.23
CA PRO A 298 -9.72 -4.30 -8.14
C PRO A 298 -9.21 -2.90 -8.51
N THR A 299 -8.01 -2.85 -9.09
CA THR A 299 -7.40 -1.62 -9.62
C THR A 299 -7.05 -1.77 -11.11
N ILE A 300 -6.97 -0.63 -11.79
CA ILE A 300 -6.38 -0.51 -13.13
C ILE A 300 -5.31 0.56 -13.10
N SER A 301 -4.44 0.59 -14.11
CA SER A 301 -3.58 1.74 -14.39
C SER A 301 -4.10 2.55 -15.58
N SER A 302 -3.83 3.85 -15.59
CA SER A 302 -4.45 4.80 -16.52
C SER A 302 -4.03 4.59 -17.98
N ASP A 303 -2.85 4.03 -18.22
CA ASP A 303 -2.34 3.68 -19.55
C ASP A 303 -3.24 2.69 -20.30
N GLN A 304 -3.93 1.80 -19.58
CA GLN A 304 -4.89 0.84 -20.15
C GLN A 304 -6.06 1.55 -20.84
N VAL A 305 -6.44 2.74 -20.35
CA VAL A 305 -7.49 3.59 -20.94
C VAL A 305 -6.91 4.62 -21.91
N LEU A 306 -5.68 5.08 -21.65
CA LEU A 306 -5.03 6.19 -22.36
C LEU A 306 -4.19 5.78 -23.58
N GLY A 307 -3.93 4.48 -23.75
CA GLY A 307 -3.24 3.89 -24.90
C GLY A 307 -1.76 4.30 -25.04
N ASP A 308 -1.15 4.91 -24.02
CA ASP A 308 0.22 5.44 -24.06
C ASP A 308 1.27 4.55 -23.40
N GLY A 309 0.87 3.37 -22.91
CA GLY A 309 1.78 2.24 -22.61
C GLY A 309 2.70 2.41 -21.39
N ALA A 310 2.48 3.43 -20.56
CA ALA A 310 3.17 3.60 -19.29
C ALA A 310 2.26 4.26 -18.23
N PRO A 311 2.12 3.69 -17.03
CA PRO A 311 1.40 4.34 -15.93
C PRO A 311 2.09 5.63 -15.50
N PHE A 312 1.37 6.52 -14.83
CA PHE A 312 2.00 7.67 -14.20
C PHE A 312 2.94 7.24 -13.06
N ARG A 313 4.07 7.93 -12.98
CA ARG A 313 4.98 7.90 -11.82
C ARG A 313 5.41 9.33 -11.51
N SER A 314 5.36 9.72 -10.24
CA SER A 314 5.84 11.03 -9.81
C SER A 314 7.35 11.15 -10.12
N PRO A 315 7.83 12.29 -10.68
CA PRO A 315 9.26 12.55 -10.84
C PRO A 315 10.02 12.64 -9.50
N ARG A 316 9.30 12.72 -8.36
CA ARG A 316 9.87 12.66 -7.01
C ARG A 316 10.09 11.22 -6.52
N ASP A 317 9.41 10.23 -7.11
CA ASP A 317 9.64 8.82 -6.80
C ASP A 317 10.89 8.29 -7.50
N THR A 318 12.03 8.52 -6.87
CA THR A 318 13.36 8.09 -7.33
C THR A 318 13.77 6.70 -6.82
N ARG A 319 12.85 5.95 -6.19
CA ARG A 319 13.14 4.60 -5.65
C ARG A 319 13.45 3.61 -6.79
N PRO A 320 14.54 2.82 -6.72
CA PRO A 320 14.70 1.68 -7.63
C PRO A 320 13.62 0.61 -7.37
N THR A 321 13.17 -0.06 -8.43
CA THR A 321 12.21 -1.17 -8.34
C THR A 321 12.93 -2.48 -8.03
N VAL A 322 12.58 -3.12 -6.92
CA VAL A 322 13.13 -4.41 -6.49
C VAL A 322 12.06 -5.48 -6.65
N ALA A 323 12.28 -6.43 -7.56
CA ALA A 323 11.41 -7.58 -7.77
C ALA A 323 11.81 -8.74 -6.86
N LEU A 324 10.93 -9.12 -5.95
CA LEU A 324 11.08 -10.30 -5.09
C LEU A 324 10.37 -11.49 -5.75
N VAL A 325 11.13 -12.38 -6.37
CA VAL A 325 10.61 -13.59 -7.02
C VAL A 325 10.67 -14.76 -6.03
N ILE A 326 9.48 -15.22 -5.62
CA ILE A 326 9.28 -16.10 -4.48
C ILE A 326 8.56 -17.38 -4.96
N ALA A 327 9.33 -18.45 -5.13
CA ALA A 327 8.85 -19.72 -5.67
C ALA A 327 9.52 -20.94 -4.99
N GLU A 328 9.82 -20.85 -3.70
CA GLU A 328 10.26 -21.99 -2.88
C GLU A 328 9.36 -22.22 -1.65
N GLU A 329 9.39 -23.44 -1.13
CA GLU A 329 8.51 -23.96 -0.07
C GLU A 329 9.28 -24.65 1.07
N GLU A 330 10.61 -24.75 1.00
CA GLU A 330 11.45 -25.44 2.00
C GLU A 330 11.79 -24.55 3.20
N TYR A 331 12.03 -23.25 2.97
CA TYR A 331 12.46 -22.29 4.01
C TYR A 331 11.43 -21.20 4.33
N GLY A 332 10.24 -21.25 3.72
CA GLY A 332 9.13 -20.35 4.04
C GLY A 332 9.36 -18.91 3.57
N SER A 333 10.12 -18.72 2.48
CA SER A 333 10.43 -17.40 1.92
C SER A 333 9.20 -16.57 1.55
N HIS A 334 8.05 -17.22 1.30
CA HIS A 334 6.74 -16.60 1.14
C HIS A 334 6.25 -15.81 2.37
N ARG A 335 6.87 -15.99 3.55
CA ARG A 335 6.64 -15.19 4.76
C ARG A 335 7.84 -14.31 5.10
N THR A 336 9.04 -14.88 5.05
CA THR A 336 10.25 -14.22 5.58
C THR A 336 10.76 -13.10 4.67
N LEU A 337 10.67 -13.23 3.33
CA LEU A 337 11.08 -12.15 2.42
C LEU A 337 10.10 -10.97 2.39
N PRO A 338 8.76 -11.17 2.38
CA PRO A 338 7.80 -10.08 2.57
C PRO A 338 7.98 -9.34 3.91
N ALA A 339 8.18 -10.07 5.02
CA ALA A 339 8.43 -9.46 6.33
C ALA A 339 9.76 -8.66 6.37
N PHE A 340 10.84 -9.22 5.81
CA PHE A 340 12.11 -8.52 5.63
C PHE A 340 11.94 -7.23 4.80
N ALA A 341 11.24 -7.32 3.67
CA ALA A 341 11.02 -6.19 2.78
C ALA A 341 10.21 -5.07 3.45
N GLN A 342 9.13 -5.45 4.16
CA GLN A 342 8.29 -4.54 4.93
C GLN A 342 9.09 -3.82 6.03
N ARG A 343 10.07 -4.49 6.65
CA ARG A 343 10.91 -3.90 7.71
C ARG A 343 12.01 -2.98 7.18
N TYR A 344 12.66 -3.33 6.07
CA TYR A 344 13.93 -2.69 5.71
C TYR A 344 13.96 -1.93 4.38
N LEU A 345 13.10 -2.25 3.41
CA LEU A 345 13.24 -1.74 2.04
C LEU A 345 12.36 -0.51 1.73
N GLY A 346 11.22 -0.39 2.42
CA GLY A 346 10.18 0.59 2.09
C GLY A 346 10.55 2.08 2.15
N LYS A 347 11.73 2.44 2.67
CA LYS A 347 12.25 3.83 2.60
C LYS A 347 12.97 4.16 1.29
N ALA A 348 13.61 3.17 0.67
CA ALA A 348 14.56 3.38 -0.43
C ALA A 348 14.15 2.71 -1.74
N PHE A 349 13.23 1.73 -1.70
CA PHE A 349 12.86 0.90 -2.83
C PHE A 349 11.35 0.84 -3.02
N HIS A 350 10.94 0.80 -4.29
CA HIS A 350 9.63 0.30 -4.70
C HIS A 350 9.76 -1.23 -4.77
N VAL A 351 8.91 -1.97 -4.07
CA VAL A 351 9.08 -3.44 -3.92
C VAL A 351 7.87 -4.17 -4.48
N VAL A 352 8.09 -4.93 -5.56
CA VAL A 352 7.07 -5.79 -6.18
C VAL A 352 7.32 -7.25 -5.82
N GLN A 353 6.25 -8.01 -5.56
CA GLN A 353 6.33 -9.39 -5.09
C GLN A 353 5.67 -10.35 -6.07
N HIS A 354 6.47 -11.24 -6.64
CA HIS A 354 6.02 -12.25 -7.61
C HIS A 354 6.07 -13.63 -6.95
N HIS A 355 4.95 -14.00 -6.33
CA HIS A 355 4.76 -15.33 -5.73
C HIS A 355 4.35 -16.34 -6.82
N VAL A 356 4.81 -17.59 -6.69
CA VAL A 356 4.36 -18.72 -7.52
C VAL A 356 2.82 -18.82 -7.59
N ALA A 357 2.26 -19.33 -8.69
CA ALA A 357 0.81 -19.51 -8.83
C ALA A 357 0.26 -20.57 -7.85
N ALA A 358 -1.03 -20.48 -7.51
CA ALA A 358 -1.67 -21.43 -6.59
C ALA A 358 -2.05 -22.76 -7.27
N ALA A 359 -2.40 -22.71 -8.56
CA ALA A 359 -2.78 -23.87 -9.36
C ALA A 359 -1.60 -24.49 -10.14
N ASP A 360 -0.42 -23.86 -10.13
CA ASP A 360 0.73 -24.28 -10.91
C ASP A 360 2.06 -23.89 -10.22
N PRO A 361 2.83 -24.86 -9.68
CA PRO A 361 4.11 -24.58 -9.04
C PRO A 361 5.22 -24.14 -10.01
N ASN A 362 5.00 -24.20 -11.33
CA ASN A 362 5.97 -23.86 -12.37
C ASN A 362 5.62 -22.57 -13.14
N SER A 363 4.72 -21.75 -12.59
CA SER A 363 4.36 -20.43 -13.13
C SER A 363 4.43 -19.37 -12.04
N ILE A 364 4.87 -18.18 -12.41
CA ILE A 364 5.07 -17.04 -11.51
C ILE A 364 4.38 -15.82 -12.14
N PRO A 365 3.13 -15.50 -11.75
CA PRO A 365 2.43 -14.33 -12.22
C PRO A 365 3.23 -13.04 -12.04
N GLY A 366 3.29 -12.22 -13.08
CA GLY A 366 4.09 -11.00 -13.13
C GLY A 366 5.59 -11.18 -13.39
N LEU A 367 6.10 -12.39 -13.67
CA LEU A 367 7.52 -12.54 -14.04
C LEU A 367 7.87 -11.86 -15.40
N LEU A 368 6.87 -11.44 -16.17
CA LEU A 368 7.05 -10.61 -17.37
C LEU A 368 7.42 -9.16 -17.00
N ASP A 369 6.96 -8.69 -15.84
CA ASP A 369 7.10 -7.32 -15.33
C ASP A 369 8.56 -7.01 -14.90
N LEU A 370 9.45 -8.02 -14.92
CA LEU A 370 10.90 -7.85 -14.74
C LEU A 370 11.51 -6.82 -15.72
N ALA A 371 10.86 -6.54 -16.85
CA ALA A 371 11.22 -5.44 -17.74
C ALA A 371 11.42 -4.11 -16.99
N ASP A 372 10.57 -3.82 -16.00
CA ASP A 372 10.51 -2.56 -15.24
C ASP A 372 11.23 -2.61 -13.88
N ALA A 373 11.78 -3.78 -13.51
CA ALA A 373 12.56 -3.95 -12.28
C ALA A 373 14.02 -3.52 -12.46
N ASP A 374 14.63 -2.88 -11.46
CA ASP A 374 16.05 -2.55 -11.43
C ASP A 374 16.89 -3.67 -10.80
N VAL A 375 16.34 -4.38 -9.81
CA VAL A 375 17.02 -5.48 -9.10
C VAL A 375 16.09 -6.68 -8.97
N LEU A 376 16.60 -7.87 -9.26
CA LEU A 376 15.93 -9.14 -8.98
C LEU A 376 16.49 -9.76 -7.69
N VAL A 377 15.63 -10.04 -6.71
CA VAL A 377 15.93 -10.94 -5.58
C VAL A 377 15.18 -12.25 -5.81
N LEU A 378 15.91 -13.35 -5.85
CA LEU A 378 15.37 -14.67 -6.22
C LEU A 378 15.46 -15.65 -5.05
N SER A 379 14.31 -16.20 -4.68
CA SER A 379 14.16 -17.35 -3.76
C SER A 379 13.21 -18.36 -4.40
N ALA A 380 13.78 -19.20 -5.26
CA ALA A 380 13.07 -20.24 -6.02
C ALA A 380 13.79 -21.58 -5.88
N ARG A 381 13.11 -22.70 -6.20
CA ARG A 381 13.64 -24.05 -5.98
C ARG A 381 13.02 -25.07 -6.92
N ARG A 382 13.85 -25.72 -7.74
CA ARG A 382 13.49 -26.96 -8.48
C ARG A 382 12.20 -26.84 -9.33
N ARG A 383 11.97 -25.70 -9.99
CA ARG A 383 10.82 -25.46 -10.88
C ARG A 383 11.22 -25.51 -12.35
N GLY A 384 10.29 -25.84 -13.24
CA GLY A 384 10.32 -25.31 -14.61
C GLY A 384 9.73 -23.90 -14.63
N LEU A 385 9.93 -23.16 -15.72
CA LEU A 385 9.20 -21.93 -16.04
C LEU A 385 8.53 -22.04 -17.40
N ARG A 386 7.40 -21.35 -17.61
CA ARG A 386 6.77 -21.29 -18.94
C ARG A 386 7.72 -20.58 -19.92
N PRO A 387 7.66 -20.85 -21.24
CA PRO A 387 8.59 -20.27 -22.20
C PRO A 387 8.66 -18.73 -22.19
N ALA A 388 7.54 -18.05 -21.92
CA ALA A 388 7.50 -16.59 -21.79
C ALA A 388 8.16 -16.08 -20.49
N GLU A 389 7.92 -16.77 -19.37
CA GLU A 389 8.50 -16.46 -18.05
C GLU A 389 10.03 -16.67 -18.08
N MET A 390 10.49 -17.78 -18.65
CA MET A 390 11.92 -18.06 -18.86
C MET A 390 12.57 -17.05 -19.82
N ALA A 391 11.85 -16.59 -20.85
CA ALA A 391 12.34 -15.56 -21.77
C ALA A 391 12.47 -14.19 -21.09
N ALA A 392 11.51 -13.79 -20.26
CA ALA A 392 11.57 -12.54 -19.49
C ALA A 392 12.74 -12.54 -18.50
N LEU A 393 12.93 -13.64 -17.75
CA LEU A 393 14.08 -13.82 -16.86
C LEU A 393 15.42 -13.74 -17.63
N LYS A 394 15.52 -14.40 -18.78
CA LYS A 394 16.74 -14.35 -19.63
C LYS A 394 16.98 -12.95 -20.20
N ALA A 395 15.93 -12.21 -20.57
CA ALA A 395 16.04 -10.83 -21.04
C ALA A 395 16.51 -9.88 -19.92
N PHE A 396 16.01 -10.04 -18.69
CA PHE A 396 16.47 -9.29 -17.52
C PHE A 396 17.99 -9.47 -17.28
N ILE A 397 18.44 -10.73 -17.27
CA ILE A 397 19.85 -11.08 -17.05
C ILE A 397 20.73 -10.54 -18.20
N ALA A 398 20.34 -10.80 -19.45
CA ALA A 398 21.09 -10.37 -20.64
C ALA A 398 21.14 -8.85 -20.83
N ALA A 399 20.25 -8.09 -20.19
CA ALA A 399 20.31 -6.63 -20.12
C ALA A 399 21.34 -6.10 -19.09
N GLY A 400 22.14 -6.98 -18.48
CA GLY A 400 23.12 -6.62 -17.44
C GLY A 400 22.49 -6.28 -16.09
N LYS A 401 21.19 -6.52 -15.88
CA LYS A 401 20.53 -6.18 -14.62
C LYS A 401 20.98 -7.12 -13.48
N PRO A 402 21.12 -6.61 -12.24
CA PRO A 402 21.68 -7.36 -11.12
C PRO A 402 20.72 -8.38 -10.51
N VAL A 403 21.28 -9.51 -10.05
CA VAL A 403 20.51 -10.63 -9.48
C VAL A 403 21.07 -11.03 -8.11
N ILE A 404 20.20 -11.12 -7.11
CA ILE A 404 20.52 -11.54 -5.74
C ILE A 404 19.87 -12.90 -5.49
N GLY A 405 20.67 -13.96 -5.38
CA GLY A 405 20.20 -15.32 -5.10
C GLY A 405 20.27 -15.67 -3.62
N ILE A 406 19.20 -16.23 -3.07
CA ILE A 406 19.11 -16.68 -1.68
C ILE A 406 18.87 -18.20 -1.64
N ARG A 407 19.62 -18.91 -0.79
CA ARG A 407 19.48 -20.35 -0.51
C ARG A 407 19.34 -21.19 -1.79
N THR A 408 18.15 -21.71 -2.08
CA THR A 408 17.84 -22.62 -3.19
C THR A 408 17.92 -21.98 -4.57
N ALA A 409 18.15 -20.66 -4.67
CA ALA A 409 18.35 -19.97 -5.94
C ALA A 409 19.47 -20.59 -6.80
N SER A 410 20.46 -21.24 -6.18
CA SER A 410 21.51 -22.03 -6.86
C SER A 410 21.01 -23.30 -7.55
N HIS A 411 19.72 -23.60 -7.47
CA HIS A 411 19.05 -24.67 -8.23
C HIS A 411 17.58 -24.32 -8.45
N ALA A 412 17.31 -23.04 -8.74
CA ALA A 412 15.97 -22.52 -8.97
C ALA A 412 15.23 -23.25 -10.11
N TRP A 413 15.91 -23.43 -11.25
CA TRP A 413 15.30 -23.83 -12.53
C TRP A 413 15.70 -25.22 -13.01
N GLU A 414 16.18 -26.07 -12.10
CA GLU A 414 16.55 -27.47 -12.35
C GLU A 414 15.52 -28.41 -11.68
N PRO A 415 14.32 -28.60 -12.25
CA PRO A 415 13.31 -29.48 -11.64
C PRO A 415 13.80 -30.94 -11.63
N LYS A 416 13.41 -31.71 -10.60
CA LYS A 416 13.86 -33.11 -10.44
C LYS A 416 13.43 -34.03 -11.58
N GLU A 417 12.29 -33.71 -12.19
CA GLU A 417 11.70 -34.37 -13.34
C GLU A 417 11.33 -33.27 -14.34
N ALA A 418 11.43 -33.54 -15.64
CA ALA A 418 11.05 -32.57 -16.67
C ALA A 418 9.53 -32.34 -16.65
N VAL A 419 9.10 -31.09 -16.78
CA VAL A 419 7.68 -30.71 -16.79
C VAL A 419 7.28 -30.33 -18.22
N ASP A 420 6.37 -31.11 -18.82
CA ASP A 420 5.98 -30.96 -20.22
C ASP A 420 5.46 -29.55 -20.54
N GLY A 421 6.08 -28.90 -21.53
CA GLY A 421 5.76 -27.53 -21.96
C GLY A 421 6.52 -26.42 -21.21
N TYR A 422 7.30 -26.75 -20.18
CA TYR A 422 8.11 -25.80 -19.40
C TYR A 422 9.59 -25.91 -19.77
N GLN A 423 10.36 -24.88 -19.45
CA GLN A 423 11.80 -24.81 -19.67
C GLN A 423 12.56 -24.88 -18.34
N SER A 424 13.66 -25.63 -18.35
CA SER A 424 14.66 -25.66 -17.27
C SER A 424 15.90 -24.84 -17.66
N TRP A 425 16.77 -24.62 -16.67
CA TRP A 425 18.11 -24.07 -16.83
C TRP A 425 18.96 -24.69 -15.72
N ALA A 426 19.68 -25.77 -16.03
CA ALA A 426 20.41 -26.56 -15.04
C ALA A 426 21.68 -25.84 -14.58
N GLU A 427 22.34 -25.15 -15.51
CA GLU A 427 23.58 -24.40 -15.36
C GLU A 427 23.39 -22.99 -14.76
N PHE A 428 22.19 -22.67 -14.26
CA PHE A 428 21.82 -21.32 -13.82
C PHE A 428 22.72 -20.76 -12.71
N ASP A 429 23.23 -21.60 -11.81
CA ASP A 429 24.15 -21.19 -10.75
C ASP A 429 25.54 -20.82 -11.28
N ARG A 430 26.02 -21.53 -12.30
CA ARG A 430 27.26 -21.24 -13.02
C ARG A 430 27.12 -19.98 -13.87
N ASP A 431 26.05 -19.90 -14.67
CA ASP A 431 25.82 -18.83 -15.63
C ASP A 431 25.48 -17.48 -14.95
N VAL A 432 24.72 -17.51 -13.85
CA VAL A 432 24.19 -16.29 -13.22
C VAL A 432 24.90 -15.96 -11.91
N PHE A 433 25.35 -16.94 -11.12
CA PHE A 433 26.02 -16.70 -9.83
C PHE A 433 27.53 -17.04 -9.83
N GLY A 434 28.07 -17.64 -10.90
CA GLY A 434 29.49 -17.95 -11.02
C GLY A 434 29.98 -19.03 -10.05
N ILE A 435 29.06 -19.89 -9.58
CA ILE A 435 29.30 -20.96 -8.61
C ILE A 435 28.79 -22.32 -9.13
N GLU A 436 29.11 -23.40 -8.43
CA GLU A 436 28.54 -24.73 -8.65
C GLU A 436 28.05 -25.33 -7.33
N TYR A 437 26.75 -25.64 -7.27
CA TYR A 437 26.07 -26.29 -6.14
C TYR A 437 26.06 -27.81 -6.31
N SER A 438 26.59 -28.53 -5.31
CA SER A 438 26.73 -30.00 -5.31
C SER A 438 26.04 -30.68 -4.13
N GLY A 439 24.97 -30.06 -3.60
CA GLY A 439 24.21 -30.56 -2.46
C GLY A 439 24.56 -29.84 -1.16
N HIS A 440 24.33 -30.51 -0.02
CA HIS A 440 24.57 -29.94 1.31
C HIS A 440 25.20 -30.96 2.27
N PHE A 441 25.67 -30.46 3.41
CA PHE A 441 26.14 -31.26 4.54
C PHE A 441 24.95 -31.75 5.38
N GLY A 442 25.16 -32.73 6.26
CA GLY A 442 24.11 -33.25 7.14
C GLY A 442 23.51 -32.14 8.03
N ASN A 443 22.19 -32.18 8.24
CA ASN A 443 21.46 -31.12 8.94
C ASN A 443 21.82 -31.06 10.45
N GLU A 444 22.41 -32.12 10.98
CA GLU A 444 22.98 -32.19 12.33
C GLU A 444 24.32 -31.44 12.48
N LEU A 445 25.01 -31.15 11.38
CA LEU A 445 26.30 -30.46 11.37
C LEU A 445 26.11 -28.94 11.47
N ARG A 446 26.15 -28.44 12.71
CA ARG A 446 26.12 -27.01 13.02
C ARG A 446 27.33 -26.28 12.42
N SER A 447 27.07 -25.47 11.39
CA SER A 447 28.12 -24.72 10.67
C SER A 447 28.32 -23.31 11.21
N SER A 448 29.56 -22.86 11.35
CA SER A 448 29.89 -21.46 11.66
C SER A 448 30.19 -20.68 10.38
N VAL A 449 29.69 -19.45 10.28
CA VAL A 449 29.89 -18.52 9.16
C VAL A 449 30.80 -17.38 9.61
N LYS A 450 31.79 -17.02 8.79
CA LYS A 450 32.72 -15.92 9.05
C LYS A 450 33.08 -15.15 7.77
N VAL A 451 33.48 -13.89 7.93
CA VAL A 451 34.00 -13.07 6.83
C VAL A 451 35.25 -13.72 6.23
N ALA A 452 35.34 -13.76 4.90
CA ALA A 452 36.47 -14.36 4.20
C ALA A 452 37.74 -13.49 4.33
N PRO A 453 38.95 -14.09 4.40
CA PRO A 453 40.20 -13.33 4.42
C PRO A 453 40.30 -12.36 3.23
N GLY A 454 40.55 -11.08 3.50
CA GLY A 454 40.63 -10.03 2.49
C GLY A 454 39.29 -9.44 2.01
N ALA A 455 38.14 -9.96 2.46
CA ALA A 455 36.83 -9.40 2.10
C ALA A 455 36.43 -8.16 2.93
N ALA A 456 37.12 -7.90 4.05
CA ALA A 456 36.85 -6.77 4.93
C ALA A 456 36.93 -5.42 4.18
N GLY A 457 35.90 -4.58 4.32
CA GLY A 457 35.76 -3.32 3.59
C GLY A 457 34.97 -3.42 2.28
N ASN A 458 34.53 -4.61 1.85
CA ASN A 458 33.52 -4.72 0.79
C ASN A 458 32.19 -4.05 1.27
N PRO A 459 31.52 -3.22 0.45
CA PRO A 459 30.24 -2.60 0.79
C PRO A 459 29.14 -3.58 1.27
N LEU A 460 29.12 -4.82 0.78
CA LEU A 460 28.20 -5.88 1.21
C LEU A 460 28.35 -6.25 2.71
N LEU A 461 29.52 -5.96 3.29
CA LEU A 461 29.83 -6.15 4.70
C LEU A 461 29.76 -4.85 5.52
N THR A 462 29.08 -3.81 5.02
CA THR A 462 28.83 -2.56 5.78
C THR A 462 28.08 -2.88 7.08
N GLY A 463 28.65 -2.47 8.21
CA GLY A 463 28.09 -2.74 9.54
C GLY A 463 28.27 -4.18 10.04
N ILE A 464 28.99 -5.05 9.32
CA ILE A 464 29.29 -6.43 9.75
C ILE A 464 30.68 -6.47 10.41
N PRO A 465 30.82 -6.98 11.65
CA PRO A 465 32.13 -7.19 12.27
C PRO A 465 33.01 -8.14 11.44
N SER A 466 34.22 -7.70 11.09
CA SER A 466 35.19 -8.51 10.34
C SER A 466 35.86 -9.61 11.18
N ALA A 467 35.74 -9.53 12.50
CA ALA A 467 36.24 -10.52 13.45
C ALA A 467 35.06 -11.15 14.21
N GLY A 468 34.99 -12.48 14.20
CA GLY A 468 33.92 -13.26 14.84
C GLY A 468 33.44 -14.41 13.94
N SER A 469 32.43 -15.13 14.42
CA SER A 469 31.74 -16.17 13.64
C SER A 469 30.29 -16.30 14.10
N MET A 470 29.36 -16.36 13.15
CA MET A 470 27.93 -16.56 13.38
C MET A 470 27.59 -18.05 13.30
N GLN A 471 26.86 -18.61 14.26
CA GLN A 471 26.30 -19.95 14.15
C GLN A 471 25.10 -19.95 13.19
N GLN A 472 25.25 -20.46 11.97
CA GLN A 472 24.16 -20.63 11.00
C GLN A 472 23.16 -21.70 11.48
N THR A 473 21.89 -21.58 11.08
CA THR A 473 20.81 -22.53 11.45
C THR A 473 20.45 -23.53 10.35
N GLY A 474 20.44 -23.11 9.09
CA GLY A 474 20.25 -24.02 7.95
C GLY A 474 21.46 -24.93 7.69
N SER A 475 21.27 -25.99 6.88
CA SER A 475 22.40 -26.82 6.42
C SER A 475 23.40 -26.02 5.57
N LEU A 476 24.69 -26.28 5.77
CA LEU A 476 25.77 -25.76 4.91
C LEU A 476 25.67 -26.38 3.52
N TYR A 477 25.89 -25.60 2.47
CA TYR A 477 25.84 -26.07 1.09
C TYR A 477 27.24 -26.42 0.59
N ARG A 478 27.36 -27.45 -0.26
CA ARG A 478 28.62 -27.80 -0.96
C ARG A 478 28.70 -26.94 -2.21
N ILE A 479 29.57 -25.93 -2.19
CA ILE A 479 29.66 -24.89 -3.22
C ILE A 479 31.10 -24.72 -3.69
N ALA A 480 31.32 -24.81 -4.99
CA ALA A 480 32.56 -24.38 -5.63
C ALA A 480 32.39 -23.00 -6.28
N SER A 481 33.47 -22.21 -6.36
CA SER A 481 33.55 -21.09 -7.29
C SER A 481 34.05 -21.61 -8.64
N VAL A 482 33.37 -21.27 -9.74
CA VAL A 482 33.73 -21.74 -11.10
C VAL A 482 34.29 -20.63 -12.00
N SER A 483 34.38 -19.39 -11.52
CA SER A 483 35.02 -18.27 -12.25
C SER A 483 36.00 -17.49 -11.37
N ALA A 484 37.09 -17.02 -11.97
CA ALA A 484 38.01 -16.06 -11.35
C ALA A 484 37.38 -14.67 -11.10
N GLN A 485 36.20 -14.41 -11.68
CA GLN A 485 35.38 -13.22 -11.41
C GLN A 485 34.48 -13.38 -10.16
N THR A 486 34.34 -14.60 -9.62
CA THR A 486 33.50 -14.88 -8.44
C THR A 486 34.31 -14.67 -7.17
N ARG A 487 34.06 -13.54 -6.49
CA ARG A 487 34.70 -13.15 -5.23
C ARG A 487 33.93 -13.73 -4.04
N VAL A 488 34.60 -14.56 -3.24
CA VAL A 488 34.05 -15.08 -1.97
C VAL A 488 34.21 -14.02 -0.87
N LEU A 489 33.13 -13.75 -0.12
CA LEU A 489 33.06 -12.69 0.89
C LEU A 489 32.80 -13.22 2.30
N ALA A 490 32.12 -14.35 2.42
CA ALA A 490 32.00 -15.11 3.66
C ALA A 490 32.11 -16.60 3.37
N VAL A 491 32.64 -17.35 4.34
CA VAL A 491 32.76 -18.81 4.29
C VAL A 491 32.05 -19.46 5.48
N GLY A 492 31.51 -20.66 5.24
CA GLY A 492 30.89 -21.53 6.24
C GLY A 492 31.76 -22.77 6.49
N GLU A 493 31.87 -23.19 7.74
CA GLU A 493 32.72 -24.32 8.18
C GLU A 493 31.93 -25.31 9.03
N VAL A 494 32.16 -26.62 8.81
CA VAL A 494 31.71 -27.70 9.71
C VAL A 494 32.91 -28.57 10.10
N PRO A 495 32.87 -29.28 11.25
CA PRO A 495 34.03 -30.04 11.72
C PRO A 495 34.50 -31.11 10.73
N GLY A 496 35.78 -31.07 10.36
CA GLY A 496 36.44 -32.08 9.54
C GLY A 496 36.34 -31.90 8.01
N GLU A 497 35.62 -30.89 7.53
CA GLU A 497 35.41 -30.64 6.10
C GLU A 497 35.97 -29.26 5.65
N PRO A 498 36.29 -29.06 4.37
CA PRO A 498 36.78 -27.77 3.87
C PRO A 498 35.75 -26.65 3.98
N ALA A 499 36.21 -25.43 4.29
CA ALA A 499 35.37 -24.22 4.29
C ALA A 499 34.72 -23.98 2.92
N GLN A 500 33.42 -23.65 2.92
CA GLN A 500 32.61 -23.44 1.71
C GLN A 500 32.30 -21.95 1.52
N PRO A 501 32.19 -21.42 0.29
CA PRO A 501 31.61 -20.11 0.05
C PRO A 501 30.15 -20.07 0.52
N VAL A 502 29.77 -19.05 1.30
CA VAL A 502 28.37 -18.84 1.72
C VAL A 502 27.84 -17.43 1.44
N LEU A 503 28.73 -16.48 1.13
CA LEU A 503 28.39 -15.21 0.48
C LEU A 503 29.40 -14.96 -0.65
N THR A 504 28.89 -14.66 -1.84
CA THR A 504 29.68 -14.47 -3.06
C THR A 504 29.16 -13.29 -3.89
N GLU A 505 30.05 -12.68 -4.66
CA GLU A 505 29.77 -11.60 -5.60
C GLU A 505 30.46 -11.95 -6.93
N TYR A 506 29.72 -11.93 -8.03
CA TYR A 506 30.17 -12.34 -9.35
C TYR A 506 29.93 -11.23 -10.38
N ASP A 507 30.99 -10.82 -11.07
CA ASP A 507 30.91 -9.91 -12.22
C ASP A 507 30.66 -10.74 -13.50
N ARG A 508 29.43 -10.68 -14.02
CA ARG A 508 28.98 -11.51 -15.15
C ARG A 508 29.57 -11.02 -16.49
N PRO A 509 29.76 -11.92 -17.48
CA PRO A 509 30.18 -11.54 -18.83
C PRO A 509 29.23 -10.58 -19.57
N ASP A 510 27.95 -10.51 -19.17
CA ASP A 510 26.97 -9.54 -19.70
C ASP A 510 27.11 -8.11 -19.12
N GLY A 511 28.05 -7.90 -18.20
CA GLY A 511 28.29 -6.62 -17.53
C GLY A 511 27.48 -6.42 -16.24
N GLY A 512 26.53 -7.31 -15.95
CA GLY A 512 25.77 -7.30 -14.70
C GLY A 512 26.54 -7.86 -13.51
N LYS A 513 26.10 -7.47 -12.31
CA LYS A 513 26.62 -8.01 -11.04
C LYS A 513 25.60 -8.95 -10.41
N SER A 514 26.05 -10.12 -9.99
CA SER A 514 25.23 -11.04 -9.20
C SER A 514 25.80 -11.22 -7.80
N ILE A 515 24.93 -11.44 -6.83
CA ILE A 515 25.27 -11.70 -5.43
C ILE A 515 24.55 -12.98 -5.03
N TYR A 516 25.24 -13.93 -4.41
CA TYR A 516 24.61 -15.17 -3.93
C TYR A 516 24.95 -15.45 -2.47
N THR A 517 23.93 -15.80 -1.68
CA THR A 517 24.05 -16.26 -0.29
C THR A 517 23.41 -17.63 -0.07
N SER A 518 24.15 -18.57 0.52
CA SER A 518 23.61 -19.83 1.03
C SER A 518 23.14 -19.74 2.48
N VAL A 519 23.25 -18.57 3.12
CA VAL A 519 22.64 -18.24 4.42
C VAL A 519 21.27 -17.62 4.14
N GLY A 520 20.26 -17.93 4.97
CA GLY A 520 18.88 -17.49 4.75
C GLY A 520 17.82 -18.52 5.08
N HIS A 521 18.07 -19.41 6.05
CA HIS A 521 16.97 -20.10 6.74
C HIS A 521 16.10 -19.08 7.49
N ALA A 522 14.88 -19.44 7.91
CA ALA A 522 13.99 -18.52 8.63
C ALA A 522 14.69 -17.92 9.88
N ASP A 523 15.25 -18.78 10.74
CA ASP A 523 15.99 -18.39 11.95
C ASP A 523 17.37 -17.74 11.66
N ASP A 524 17.82 -17.72 10.41
CA ASP A 524 18.95 -16.90 9.98
C ASP A 524 18.49 -15.46 9.66
N LEU A 525 17.35 -15.29 8.96
CA LEU A 525 16.85 -13.99 8.49
C LEU A 525 16.40 -13.06 9.63
N ASP A 526 15.95 -13.63 10.76
CA ASP A 526 15.66 -12.86 11.98
C ASP A 526 16.91 -12.25 12.64
N ARG A 527 18.11 -12.59 12.18
CA ARG A 527 19.38 -12.09 12.76
C ARG A 527 19.80 -10.76 12.16
N PRO A 528 20.18 -9.76 12.98
CA PRO A 528 20.59 -8.44 12.50
C PRO A 528 21.69 -8.47 11.44
N GLU A 529 22.64 -9.40 11.54
CA GLU A 529 23.78 -9.51 10.62
C GLU A 529 23.37 -10.06 9.24
N VAL A 530 22.45 -11.03 9.19
CA VAL A 530 21.97 -11.63 7.94
C VAL A 530 21.03 -10.66 7.24
N ALA A 531 20.10 -10.04 7.99
CA ALA A 531 19.26 -8.96 7.50
C ALA A 531 20.11 -7.80 6.96
N ARG A 532 21.16 -7.37 7.69
CA ARG A 532 22.09 -6.34 7.24
C ARG A 532 22.80 -6.72 5.94
N VAL A 533 23.32 -7.94 5.79
CA VAL A 533 23.94 -8.39 4.53
C VAL A 533 22.95 -8.33 3.37
N LEU A 534 21.68 -8.73 3.56
CA LEU A 534 20.68 -8.68 2.50
C LEU A 534 20.26 -7.24 2.14
N VAL A 535 20.13 -6.33 3.12
CA VAL A 535 19.93 -4.89 2.83
C VAL A 535 21.12 -4.31 2.08
N ASN A 536 22.34 -4.60 2.52
CA ASN A 536 23.55 -4.15 1.83
C ASN A 536 23.61 -4.67 0.39
N ALA A 537 23.20 -5.93 0.15
CA ALA A 537 23.14 -6.52 -1.18
C ALA A 537 22.15 -5.80 -2.10
N ILE A 538 20.94 -5.51 -1.63
CA ILE A 538 19.91 -4.80 -2.41
C ILE A 538 20.34 -3.36 -2.71
N HIS A 539 20.96 -2.68 -1.74
CA HIS A 539 21.57 -1.35 -1.98
C HIS A 539 22.68 -1.42 -3.04
N VAL A 540 23.68 -2.30 -2.88
CA VAL A 540 24.82 -2.41 -3.82
C VAL A 540 24.36 -2.81 -5.23
N ALA A 541 23.38 -3.71 -5.34
CA ALA A 541 22.79 -4.08 -6.62
C ALA A 541 22.14 -2.88 -7.31
N ALA A 542 21.35 -2.09 -6.58
CA ALA A 542 20.71 -0.88 -7.09
C ALA A 542 21.67 0.32 -7.31
N GLY A 543 22.99 0.12 -7.21
CA GLY A 543 23.99 1.19 -7.29
C GLY A 543 24.01 2.14 -6.08
N ASN A 544 23.17 1.90 -5.08
CA ASN A 544 23.05 2.71 -3.87
C ASN A 544 24.16 2.37 -2.87
N LYS A 545 24.62 3.38 -2.13
CA LYS A 545 25.43 3.13 -0.94
C LYS A 545 24.57 2.41 0.12
N PRO A 546 25.06 1.32 0.75
CA PRO A 546 24.41 0.75 1.93
C PRO A 546 24.25 1.77 3.07
N PRO A 547 23.15 1.71 3.81
CA PRO A 547 22.92 2.64 4.92
C PRO A 547 23.88 2.31 6.07
N ALA A 548 24.42 3.34 6.73
CA ALA A 548 25.33 3.15 7.88
C ALA A 548 24.61 2.42 9.02
N ASP A 549 23.41 2.90 9.35
CA ASP A 549 22.53 2.34 10.36
C ASP A 549 21.25 1.79 9.73
N LEU A 550 20.66 0.78 10.37
CA LEU A 550 19.35 0.22 10.01
C LEU A 550 18.30 0.82 10.95
N ASP A 551 17.06 0.96 10.49
CA ASP A 551 15.96 1.33 11.39
C ASP A 551 15.77 0.19 12.41
N ASP A 552 15.89 0.51 13.70
CA ASP A 552 15.75 -0.45 14.79
C ASP A 552 14.26 -0.79 15.02
N ARG A 553 13.39 0.20 14.79
CA ARG A 553 11.92 0.06 14.87
C ARG A 553 11.45 -1.04 13.93
N ASN A 554 10.70 -1.97 14.48
CA ASN A 554 10.08 -3.05 13.71
C ASN A 554 8.64 -2.65 13.35
N PRO A 555 8.26 -2.49 12.07
CA PRO A 555 6.87 -2.21 11.72
C PRO A 555 5.93 -3.39 12.03
N LEU A 556 6.44 -4.58 12.36
CA LEU A 556 5.64 -5.70 12.90
C LEU A 556 5.47 -5.65 14.43
N ASP A 557 6.09 -4.70 15.15
CA ASP A 557 5.92 -4.53 16.60
C ASP A 557 4.71 -3.62 16.91
N PRO A 558 3.64 -4.15 17.52
CA PRO A 558 2.42 -3.38 17.82
C PRO A 558 2.61 -2.36 18.96
N THR A 559 3.66 -2.46 19.78
CA THR A 559 3.91 -1.48 20.86
C THR A 559 4.35 -0.12 20.33
N LEU A 560 4.94 -0.08 19.14
CA LEU A 560 5.51 1.14 18.56
C LEU A 560 4.45 2.05 17.90
N ARG A 561 3.23 1.56 17.65
CA ARG A 561 2.17 2.22 16.84
C ARG A 561 0.81 2.27 17.55
N TRP A 562 -0.17 2.91 16.94
CA TRP A 562 -1.58 2.64 17.23
C TRP A 562 -2.02 1.33 16.54
N VAL A 563 -2.68 0.44 17.30
CA VAL A 563 -3.24 -0.82 16.80
C VAL A 563 -4.74 -0.82 17.02
N SER A 564 -5.48 -1.20 15.99
CA SER A 564 -6.95 -1.29 16.04
C SER A 564 -7.38 -2.59 16.72
N VAL A 565 -8.29 -2.51 17.69
CA VAL A 565 -8.76 -3.62 18.51
C VAL A 565 -10.27 -3.63 18.64
N ARG A 566 -10.81 -4.81 18.96
CA ARG A 566 -12.21 -4.96 19.37
C ARG A 566 -12.33 -5.51 20.79
N ARG A 567 -13.45 -5.16 21.45
CA ARG A 567 -13.91 -5.76 22.71
C ARG A 567 -14.76 -7.01 22.51
N GLY A 568 -15.41 -7.13 21.34
CA GLY A 568 -16.26 -8.26 20.95
C GLY A 568 -16.24 -8.48 19.44
N GLY A 569 -16.67 -9.67 19.03
CA GLY A 569 -16.75 -10.08 17.62
C GLY A 569 -15.41 -10.50 16.99
N GLU A 570 -15.52 -11.14 15.83
CA GLU A 570 -14.37 -11.64 15.05
C GLU A 570 -13.68 -10.52 14.23
N GLY A 571 -12.50 -10.83 13.68
CA GLY A 571 -11.79 -10.01 12.68
C GLY A 571 -10.60 -9.18 13.16
N PHE A 572 -10.61 -8.73 14.43
CA PHE A 572 -9.51 -7.94 15.01
C PHE A 572 -8.88 -8.64 16.22
N PRO A 573 -7.61 -8.35 16.57
CA PRO A 573 -7.06 -8.73 17.86
C PRO A 573 -7.89 -8.11 18.99
N THR A 574 -8.17 -8.90 20.03
CA THR A 574 -8.80 -8.36 21.25
C THR A 574 -7.76 -7.57 22.05
N ALA A 575 -8.22 -6.55 22.78
CA ALA A 575 -7.36 -5.79 23.69
C ALA A 575 -6.59 -6.71 24.66
N ASP A 576 -7.30 -7.64 25.30
CA ASP A 576 -6.75 -8.71 26.15
C ASP A 576 -5.65 -9.53 25.46
N SER A 577 -5.82 -9.92 24.18
CA SER A 577 -4.82 -10.74 23.46
C SER A 577 -3.48 -10.02 23.25
N LEU A 578 -3.51 -8.71 22.95
CA LEU A 578 -2.30 -7.89 22.82
C LEU A 578 -1.68 -7.60 24.18
N LEU A 579 -2.49 -7.30 25.19
CA LEU A 579 -2.00 -7.04 26.55
C LEU A 579 -1.39 -8.28 27.21
N LYS A 580 -1.88 -9.50 26.90
CA LYS A 580 -1.24 -10.76 27.28
C LYS A 580 0.10 -11.03 26.59
N ARG A 581 0.32 -10.47 25.40
CA ARG A 581 1.55 -10.66 24.61
C ARG A 581 2.61 -9.58 24.86
N PHE A 582 2.22 -8.37 25.25
CA PHE A 582 3.12 -7.20 25.34
C PHE A 582 3.02 -6.37 26.64
N GLY A 583 2.04 -6.65 27.51
CA GLY A 583 1.84 -5.94 28.78
C GLY A 583 2.81 -6.34 29.90
N GLY A 584 2.78 -5.62 31.03
CA GLY A 584 3.58 -5.92 32.23
C GLY A 584 4.83 -5.05 32.44
N ASN A 585 4.97 -3.94 31.73
CA ASN A 585 6.20 -3.12 31.68
C ASN A 585 6.08 -1.77 32.43
N GLU A 586 5.22 -1.65 33.45
CA GLU A 586 4.92 -0.44 34.26
C GLU A 586 4.37 0.81 33.52
N LYS A 587 4.60 0.92 32.21
CA LYS A 587 4.17 2.03 31.36
C LYS A 587 2.64 2.09 31.13
N PRO A 588 2.09 3.28 30.84
CA PRO A 588 0.67 3.43 30.54
C PRO A 588 0.25 2.74 29.23
N LEU A 589 -1.03 2.37 29.19
CA LEU A 589 -1.77 2.05 27.97
C LEU A 589 -2.53 3.29 27.51
N TRP A 590 -2.26 3.75 26.29
CA TRP A 590 -3.11 4.74 25.63
C TRP A 590 -4.19 4.06 24.81
N CYS A 591 -5.41 4.59 24.87
CA CYS A 591 -6.59 4.10 24.17
C CYS A 591 -7.30 5.27 23.49
N ARG A 592 -7.89 5.08 22.30
CA ARG A 592 -8.75 6.09 21.68
C ARG A 592 -9.91 5.48 20.90
N ALA A 593 -10.99 6.23 20.77
CA ALA A 593 -12.16 5.91 19.94
C ALA A 593 -12.71 7.21 19.35
N VAL A 594 -13.35 7.14 18.18
CA VAL A 594 -14.00 8.29 17.56
C VAL A 594 -15.51 8.17 17.75
N ILE A 595 -16.15 9.23 18.23
CA ILE A 595 -17.58 9.27 18.50
C ILE A 595 -18.19 10.36 17.60
N VAL A 596 -19.25 10.03 16.88
CA VAL A 596 -20.06 10.97 16.10
C VAL A 596 -21.42 11.10 16.81
N PRO A 597 -21.63 12.11 17.68
CA PRO A 597 -22.87 12.26 18.42
C PRO A 597 -23.93 13.01 17.62
N GLY A 598 -25.17 12.53 17.65
CA GLY A 598 -26.35 13.28 17.21
C GLY A 598 -26.62 14.53 18.04
N GLU A 599 -27.69 15.25 17.71
CA GLU A 599 -28.09 16.48 18.40
C GLU A 599 -28.28 16.31 19.92
N PRO A 600 -29.02 15.30 20.43
CA PRO A 600 -29.27 15.17 21.87
C PRO A 600 -27.98 14.96 22.68
N ALA A 601 -27.14 14.00 22.25
CA ALA A 601 -25.87 13.72 22.92
C ALA A 601 -24.88 14.91 22.87
N SER A 602 -24.98 15.76 21.85
CA SER A 602 -24.15 16.98 21.73
C SER A 602 -24.62 18.13 22.61
N HIS A 603 -25.94 18.28 22.79
CA HIS A 603 -26.54 19.32 23.61
C HIS A 603 -26.54 18.97 25.11
N ASP A 604 -26.95 17.75 25.47
CA ASP A 604 -27.09 17.33 26.88
C ASP A 604 -25.81 16.71 27.46
N GLY A 605 -24.81 16.43 26.60
CA GLY A 605 -23.62 15.67 26.96
C GLY A 605 -23.88 14.16 27.01
N PHE A 606 -22.82 13.38 27.19
CA PHE A 606 -22.89 11.92 27.24
C PHE A 606 -21.87 11.29 28.20
N PHE A 607 -22.18 10.07 28.63
CA PHE A 607 -21.42 9.30 29.60
C PHE A 607 -20.85 8.04 28.95
N ILE A 608 -19.54 7.83 29.07
CA ILE A 608 -18.87 6.62 28.61
C ILE A 608 -18.63 5.72 29.83
N PHE A 609 -19.21 4.53 29.84
CA PHE A 609 -19.06 3.56 30.91
C PHE A 609 -17.95 2.57 30.56
N LEU A 610 -16.97 2.38 31.46
CA LEU A 610 -15.86 1.44 31.31
C LEU A 610 -15.92 0.43 32.47
N ARG A 611 -16.30 -0.82 32.16
CA ARG A 611 -16.69 -1.84 33.16
C ARG A 611 -15.57 -2.83 33.49
N GLY A 612 -14.99 -2.72 34.67
CA GLY A 612 -14.04 -3.68 35.24
C GLY A 612 -13.62 -3.26 36.65
N ASP A 613 -13.57 -4.21 37.60
CA ASP A 613 -13.45 -3.87 39.03
C ASP A 613 -12.15 -3.15 39.41
N ASP A 614 -11.03 -3.42 38.73
CA ASP A 614 -9.75 -2.74 38.94
C ASP A 614 -9.64 -1.39 38.18
N LEU A 615 -10.65 -0.98 37.41
CA LEU A 615 -10.71 0.37 36.84
C LEU A 615 -11.09 1.36 37.95
N LYS A 616 -10.09 2.06 38.45
CA LYS A 616 -10.20 3.13 39.47
C LYS A 616 -10.00 4.50 38.83
N SER A 617 -10.63 5.55 39.36
CA SER A 617 -10.56 6.88 38.75
C SER A 617 -9.15 7.48 38.81
N GLY A 618 -8.37 7.14 39.85
CA GLY A 618 -6.95 7.48 39.95
C GLY A 618 -6.03 6.75 38.97
N ALA A 619 -6.53 5.74 38.25
CA ALA A 619 -5.79 4.94 37.27
C ALA A 619 -6.12 5.29 35.81
N VAL A 620 -7.01 6.28 35.57
CA VAL A 620 -7.43 6.67 34.21
C VAL A 620 -7.38 8.20 34.08
N ARG A 621 -6.78 8.70 32.99
CA ARG A 621 -6.91 10.09 32.52
C ARG A 621 -7.65 10.09 31.17
N GLY A 622 -8.35 11.17 30.83
CA GLY A 622 -9.21 11.20 29.64
C GLY A 622 -9.44 12.58 29.05
N TRP A 623 -9.62 12.63 27.72
CA TRP A 623 -9.79 13.84 26.91
C TRP A 623 -10.80 13.62 25.78
N PHE A 624 -11.52 14.67 25.39
CA PHE A 624 -12.33 14.72 24.15
C PHE A 624 -11.95 15.95 23.34
N ASP A 625 -11.53 15.77 22.08
CA ASP A 625 -10.98 16.85 21.23
C ASP A 625 -9.93 17.72 21.98
N GLY A 626 -9.01 17.08 22.71
CA GLY A 626 -7.97 17.71 23.53
C GLY A 626 -8.44 18.32 24.85
N ARG A 627 -9.75 18.43 25.10
CA ARG A 627 -10.31 18.95 26.37
C ARG A 627 -10.33 17.85 27.42
N ALA A 628 -9.70 18.06 28.58
CA ALA A 628 -9.69 17.09 29.67
C ALA A 628 -11.11 16.81 30.22
N LEU A 629 -11.37 15.56 30.59
CA LEU A 629 -12.68 15.06 31.03
C LEU A 629 -12.71 14.73 32.53
N THR A 630 -13.92 14.67 33.10
CA THR A 630 -14.13 14.20 34.48
C THR A 630 -14.33 12.69 34.48
N ILE A 631 -13.64 11.99 35.37
CA ILE A 631 -13.73 10.54 35.55
C ILE A 631 -14.19 10.25 36.98
N ARG A 632 -15.24 9.45 37.14
CA ARG A 632 -15.79 9.04 38.44
C ARG A 632 -15.82 7.52 38.56
N GLU A 633 -15.60 7.00 39.76
CA GLU A 633 -15.82 5.58 40.04
C GLU A 633 -17.31 5.26 40.13
N ILE A 634 -17.67 4.06 39.71
CA ILE A 634 -19.01 3.47 39.79
C ILE A 634 -18.89 2.02 40.28
N GLY A 635 -20.00 1.39 40.64
CA GLY A 635 -20.01 -0.05 40.91
C GLY A 635 -19.55 -0.83 39.67
N GLY A 636 -18.42 -1.53 39.77
CA GLY A 636 -17.85 -2.30 38.66
C GLY A 636 -17.09 -1.48 37.60
N GLY A 637 -16.58 -0.28 37.90
CA GLY A 637 -15.62 0.41 37.02
C GLY A 637 -15.62 1.93 37.14
N VAL A 638 -15.44 2.63 36.00
CA VAL A 638 -15.50 4.10 35.92
C VAL A 638 -16.49 4.60 34.88
N VAL A 639 -16.98 5.81 35.08
CA VAL A 639 -17.69 6.61 34.07
C VAL A 639 -16.87 7.84 33.71
N VAL A 640 -16.73 8.10 32.40
CA VAL A 640 -16.12 9.31 31.84
C VAL A 640 -17.26 10.21 31.36
N GLU A 641 -17.30 11.46 31.83
CA GLU A 641 -18.32 12.44 31.45
C GLU A 641 -17.79 13.36 30.34
N VAL A 642 -18.53 13.44 29.23
CA VAL A 642 -18.36 14.44 28.17
C VAL A 642 -19.46 15.50 28.31
N PRO A 643 -19.15 16.71 28.81
CA PRO A 643 -20.16 17.74 29.08
C PRO A 643 -20.90 18.26 27.81
N PRO A 644 -22.08 18.90 28.01
CA PRO A 644 -22.72 19.76 27.01
C PRO A 644 -21.74 20.65 26.24
N LEU A 645 -21.95 20.78 24.91
CA LEU A 645 -21.19 21.67 24.03
C LEU A 645 -19.67 21.39 23.95
N VAL A 646 -19.21 20.25 24.48
CA VAL A 646 -17.85 19.73 24.22
C VAL A 646 -17.79 19.03 22.86
N ALA A 647 -18.83 18.28 22.51
CA ALA A 647 -19.02 17.74 21.17
C ALA A 647 -19.86 18.68 20.28
N THR A 648 -19.92 18.38 18.98
CA THR A 648 -20.69 19.13 17.99
C THR A 648 -21.58 18.16 17.21
N PRO A 649 -22.87 18.47 16.97
CA PRO A 649 -23.79 17.56 16.28
C PRO A 649 -23.24 17.05 14.96
N TYR A 650 -23.30 15.73 14.78
CA TYR A 650 -22.88 14.98 13.59
C TYR A 650 -21.41 15.16 13.17
N ARG A 651 -20.57 15.78 14.02
CA ARG A 651 -19.12 15.92 13.82
C ARG A 651 -18.40 14.82 14.60
N ALA A 652 -17.46 14.14 13.96
CA ALA A 652 -16.53 13.25 14.66
C ALA A 652 -15.76 14.01 15.75
N GLY A 653 -15.70 13.43 16.95
CA GLY A 653 -14.83 13.87 18.05
C GLY A 653 -14.01 12.70 18.58
N THR A 654 -12.74 12.96 18.94
CA THR A 654 -11.84 11.91 19.43
C THR A 654 -11.87 11.84 20.95
N LEU A 655 -12.34 10.71 21.48
CA LEU A 655 -12.11 10.30 22.86
C LEU A 655 -10.69 9.69 22.95
N ALA A 656 -9.85 10.24 23.82
CA ALA A 656 -8.57 9.65 24.20
C ALA A 656 -8.55 9.34 25.70
N LEU A 657 -7.99 8.20 26.06
CA LEU A 657 -7.80 7.74 27.44
C LEU A 657 -6.34 7.29 27.64
N GLU A 658 -5.84 7.47 28.85
CA GLU A 658 -4.57 6.93 29.31
C GLU A 658 -4.83 6.14 30.59
N ILE A 659 -4.29 4.93 30.68
CA ILE A 659 -4.56 3.99 31.76
C ILE A 659 -3.25 3.55 32.38
N THR A 660 -3.11 3.77 33.69
CA THR A 660 -1.90 3.48 34.46
C THR A 660 -2.14 2.32 35.41
N GLY A 661 -1.10 1.55 35.69
CA GLY A 661 -1.18 0.42 36.62
C GLY A 661 -1.68 -0.87 35.97
N ASP A 662 -0.92 -1.93 36.21
CA ASP A 662 -1.02 -3.22 35.52
C ASP A 662 -2.38 -3.93 35.69
N ALA A 663 -3.06 -3.72 36.82
CA ALA A 663 -4.40 -4.24 37.10
C ALA A 663 -5.49 -3.50 36.30
N ALA A 664 -5.48 -2.16 36.30
CA ALA A 664 -6.41 -1.34 35.53
C ALA A 664 -6.25 -1.57 34.01
N ILE A 665 -5.00 -1.74 33.54
CA ILE A 665 -4.70 -2.08 32.14
C ILE A 665 -5.31 -3.44 31.76
N ARG A 666 -5.14 -4.48 32.59
CA ARG A 666 -5.77 -5.79 32.35
C ARG A 666 -7.30 -5.73 32.41
N ALA A 667 -7.87 -5.05 33.40
CA ALA A 667 -9.31 -4.86 33.52
C ALA A 667 -9.88 -4.09 32.32
N TRP A 668 -9.18 -3.07 31.79
CA TRP A 668 -9.59 -2.41 30.55
C TRP A 668 -9.58 -3.37 29.36
N GLY A 669 -8.60 -4.29 29.30
CA GLY A 669 -8.48 -5.29 28.24
C GLY A 669 -9.64 -6.29 28.18
N SER A 670 -10.24 -6.63 29.32
CA SER A 670 -11.42 -7.49 29.45
C SER A 670 -12.75 -6.73 29.61
N ALA A 671 -12.70 -5.40 29.74
CA ALA A 671 -13.88 -4.59 30.04
C ALA A 671 -14.92 -4.54 28.91
N GLY A 672 -16.19 -4.43 29.30
CA GLY A 672 -17.22 -3.86 28.44
C GLY A 672 -17.10 -2.32 28.41
N ALA A 673 -17.36 -1.70 27.26
CA ALA A 673 -17.46 -0.25 27.14
C ALA A 673 -18.71 0.17 26.36
N SER A 674 -19.33 1.27 26.75
CA SER A 674 -20.57 1.78 26.14
C SER A 674 -20.76 3.28 26.37
N VAL A 675 -21.74 3.87 25.67
CA VAL A 675 -22.19 5.26 25.82
C VAL A 675 -23.69 5.32 26.08
N ALA A 676 -24.11 6.24 26.95
CA ALA A 676 -25.48 6.73 27.00
C ALA A 676 -25.52 8.25 27.22
N TRP A 677 -26.64 8.87 26.85
CA TRP A 677 -26.93 10.29 27.07
C TRP A 677 -28.33 10.43 27.69
N ASN A 678 -28.68 11.64 28.14
CA ASN A 678 -30.01 11.89 28.71
C ASN A 678 -31.09 11.65 27.63
N GLY A 679 -32.02 10.73 27.90
CA GLY A 679 -33.07 10.34 26.95
C GLY A 679 -32.72 9.18 26.01
N ALA A 680 -31.51 8.60 26.09
CA ALA A 680 -31.21 7.33 25.42
C ALA A 680 -32.10 6.20 25.97
N LEU A 681 -32.61 5.33 25.08
CA LEU A 681 -33.43 4.17 25.46
C LEU A 681 -32.59 2.98 25.93
N GLU A 682 -31.40 2.80 25.34
CA GLU A 682 -30.44 1.73 25.63
C GLU A 682 -29.00 2.29 25.56
N GLU A 683 -28.02 1.55 26.06
CA GLU A 683 -26.60 1.91 25.93
C GLU A 683 -26.02 1.47 24.58
N VAL A 684 -25.33 2.37 23.87
CA VAL A 684 -24.61 2.04 22.63
C VAL A 684 -23.24 1.44 22.96
N LEU A 685 -22.92 0.24 22.46
CA LEU A 685 -21.64 -0.43 22.73
C LEU A 685 -20.46 0.24 22.01
N LEU A 686 -19.41 0.60 22.75
CA LEU A 686 -18.11 1.04 22.21
C LEU A 686 -17.20 -0.17 21.98
N GLU A 687 -17.50 -0.99 20.98
CA GLU A 687 -16.72 -2.21 20.71
C GLU A 687 -15.35 -1.94 20.09
N ARG A 688 -15.23 -0.87 19.28
CA ARG A 688 -14.02 -0.54 18.51
C ARG A 688 -13.16 0.48 19.25
N TRP A 689 -11.85 0.22 19.32
CA TRP A 689 -10.85 1.12 19.90
C TRP A 689 -9.55 1.03 19.11
N GLN A 690 -8.69 2.04 19.20
CA GLN A 690 -7.26 1.92 18.92
C GLN A 690 -6.50 1.97 20.24
N ILE A 691 -5.40 1.22 20.36
CA ILE A 691 -4.51 1.24 21.51
C ILE A 691 -3.05 1.45 21.12
N ARG A 692 -2.27 2.02 22.05
CA ARG A 692 -0.82 2.13 21.96
C ARG A 692 -0.21 1.85 23.33
N TYR A 693 0.58 0.79 23.43
CA TYR A 693 1.20 0.40 24.69
C TYR A 693 2.60 0.99 24.82
N GLY A 694 2.96 1.54 25.98
CA GLY A 694 4.34 1.85 26.27
C GLY A 694 4.90 3.17 25.71
N ALA A 695 4.03 4.08 25.27
CA ALA A 695 4.37 5.50 25.15
C ALA A 695 4.67 6.06 26.56
N GLY A 696 5.70 6.90 26.69
CA GLY A 696 6.06 7.55 27.98
C GLY A 696 5.20 8.77 28.28
N ASP A 697 5.54 9.49 29.36
CA ASP A 697 5.00 10.82 29.69
C ASP A 697 5.51 11.88 28.70
N THR A 698 5.05 11.76 27.46
CA THR A 698 5.45 12.61 26.35
C THR A 698 4.66 13.91 26.42
N ALA A 699 5.32 15.00 26.79
CA ALA A 699 4.74 16.34 26.67
C ALA A 699 4.29 16.68 25.23
N ASN A 700 4.77 15.92 24.23
CA ASN A 700 4.39 15.99 22.82
C ASN A 700 3.07 15.25 22.50
N PHE A 701 2.38 14.64 23.49
CA PHE A 701 0.97 14.25 23.36
C PHE A 701 0.02 15.46 23.48
N ARG A 702 0.55 16.67 23.72
CA ARG A 702 -0.20 17.93 23.78
C ARG A 702 -0.90 18.28 22.47
N ASP A 703 -0.28 17.96 21.34
CA ASP A 703 -0.88 18.08 20.03
C ASP A 703 -1.73 16.83 19.76
N MET A 704 -2.71 16.63 20.64
CA MET A 704 -3.72 15.59 20.48
C MET A 704 -4.39 15.83 19.12
N PRO A 705 -4.34 14.87 18.18
CA PRO A 705 -4.71 15.14 16.82
C PRO A 705 -6.17 15.61 16.72
N LEU A 706 -6.41 16.49 15.75
CA LEU A 706 -7.76 16.86 15.31
C LEU A 706 -8.59 15.58 15.15
N PRO A 707 -9.90 15.60 15.45
CA PRO A 707 -10.71 14.42 15.25
C PRO A 707 -10.62 13.96 13.80
N ALA A 708 -10.55 12.65 13.63
CA ALA A 708 -10.55 12.02 12.32
C ALA A 708 -11.95 12.13 11.69
N MET A 709 -12.30 13.34 11.24
CA MET A 709 -13.52 13.64 10.47
C MET A 709 -13.60 12.79 9.19
N PHE A 710 -12.45 12.25 8.77
CA PHE A 710 -12.23 11.41 7.60
C PHE A 710 -11.66 10.04 7.99
N GLY A 711 -12.03 9.52 9.15
CA GLY A 711 -11.46 8.30 9.74
C GLY A 711 -11.69 7.03 8.92
N GLY A 712 -10.66 6.19 8.85
CA GLY A 712 -10.66 4.89 8.16
C GLY A 712 -11.18 3.73 9.03
N PRO A 713 -10.98 2.47 8.61
CA PRO A 713 -11.45 1.29 9.34
C PRO A 713 -10.76 1.14 10.69
N ALA A 714 -9.53 1.68 10.76
CA ALA A 714 -8.72 1.77 11.95
C ALA A 714 -9.35 2.68 13.03
N ASP A 715 -9.96 3.81 12.64
CA ASP A 715 -10.21 4.94 13.54
C ASP A 715 -11.45 4.79 14.42
N ALA A 716 -11.86 3.54 14.71
CA ALA A 716 -12.71 3.19 15.83
C ALA A 716 -14.02 4.00 15.95
N VAL A 717 -14.64 4.34 14.81
CA VAL A 717 -15.80 5.23 14.75
C VAL A 717 -17.07 4.54 15.28
N THR A 718 -17.74 5.18 16.23
CA THR A 718 -19.10 4.87 16.69
C THR A 718 -20.01 6.07 16.43
N ILE A 719 -21.17 5.84 15.82
CA ILE A 719 -22.20 6.87 15.61
C ILE A 719 -23.25 6.71 16.73
N LEU A 720 -23.69 7.81 17.32
CA LEU A 720 -24.84 7.88 18.21
C LEU A 720 -25.94 8.60 17.42
N GLU A 721 -26.99 7.88 17.02
CA GLU A 721 -28.14 8.42 16.26
C GLU A 721 -29.12 9.18 17.17
#